data_AF-A0AAU7GWC5-F1
#
_entry.id   AF-A0AAU7GWC5-F1
#
_cell.length_a   1.000
_cell.length_b   1.000
_cell.length_c   1.000
_cell.angle_alpha   90.00
_cell.angle_beta   90.00
_cell.angle_gamma   90.00
#
_symmetry.space_group_name_H-M   'P 1'
#
loop_
_entity.id
_entity.type
_entity.pdbx_description
1 polymer ?
#
loop_
_entity_poly.entity_id
_entity_poly.type
_entity_poly.pdbx_seq_one_letter_code
_entity_poly.pdbx_strand_id
1 'polypeptide(L)'
;MFLIDESSMVGNQDTAALFQAIAAGEGRAVSMGDIDQFESVDSGAPFKLMQERSPMDVAIMKQIVRQKDVHLRGAVHDIIDNRIDAALNRIEAQPADRVAREAGVPVPASAFQETATPVGDIVADWTGRTVDARARTLIITQLNADRRAVNAGIHDTLTARGELGGLAVRVPVLEKITYTRHEFNQTQAWQAGMVVKRGDRYQDVLAVDRHGSTVTVRDEEGNIGLYSPKELITGDVQLFQREEREVRAGDLLKFTLTDREQGQTGNQRYTVESVSESGDIRLTSEKGRIIINPKAVRAQQHIDYGWAVTGYGAQGASTDYVISLEGTDAGRKMLATRRAFYISASRVKEHVQIYTDGKADWVRAVKTPERDIKTAHDALAPETQRKQAKAIWSMGQPVSKTAIGRAWLRHQGMQETSLTAKIIPATRRFPEPALALPVYDNNGKGAGLALVSLVASPEGRLTQGDTRMVMSERGRGALLQRSRSGHTRVVGELAAALDAVRTHPQDGVVWQTGDESVAAQLLKISGGERREVEESRVQIISQRDSEIALPGTDNLRNEESPPVDISTVKEQEAERRHAEENLAISAAKAGSETAEQIPGRIVFPAEEELNVRASFNDMQGQQGEPEPDQNTLRRIAGGEGNSDSDFARIRRTDKEHDAGRVAEVSGVSRQVTELARNERDIARQTDTQERGRMPEYEEQTLSRTIQKER
;
A
#
# COMPACT_ATOMS: atom_id res chain seq x y z
N MET A 1 4.12 10.09 17.63
CA MET A 1 4.04 10.35 16.17
C MET A 1 4.82 9.26 15.47
N PHE A 2 4.23 8.61 14.46
CA PHE A 2 4.84 7.53 13.67
C PHE A 2 5.18 8.06 12.27
N LEU A 3 6.36 7.70 11.78
CA LEU A 3 6.78 7.98 10.42
C LEU A 3 6.91 6.66 9.67
N ILE A 4 6.12 6.51 8.61
CA ILE A 4 6.05 5.27 7.83
C ILE A 4 6.73 5.57 6.49
N ASP A 5 7.95 5.09 6.32
CA ASP A 5 8.69 5.21 5.06
C ASP A 5 8.36 4.04 4.12
N GLU A 6 8.58 4.21 2.82
CA GLU A 6 8.30 3.22 1.77
C GLU A 6 6.87 2.63 1.84
N SER A 7 5.89 3.49 2.13
CA SER A 7 4.48 3.12 2.33
C SER A 7 3.84 2.45 1.09
N SER A 8 4.43 2.59 -0.09
CA SER A 8 3.98 1.90 -1.32
C SER A 8 4.19 0.38 -1.26
N MET A 9 5.09 -0.11 -0.41
CA MET A 9 5.42 -1.53 -0.26
C MET A 9 4.54 -2.27 0.76
N VAL A 10 3.63 -1.57 1.44
CA VAL A 10 2.80 -2.16 2.50
C VAL A 10 1.42 -2.51 1.97
N GLY A 11 0.95 -3.73 2.27
CA GLY A 11 -0.37 -4.22 1.87
C GLY A 11 -1.52 -3.59 2.65
N ASN A 12 -2.76 -3.85 2.19
CA ASN A 12 -3.96 -3.31 2.83
C ASN A 12 -4.14 -3.77 4.29
N GLN A 13 -3.90 -5.06 4.57
CA GLN A 13 -4.11 -5.65 5.91
C GLN A 13 -3.20 -4.98 6.94
N ASP A 14 -1.89 -4.95 6.67
CA ASP A 14 -0.90 -4.37 7.57
C ASP A 14 -1.09 -2.87 7.76
N THR A 15 -1.42 -2.15 6.68
CA THR A 15 -1.69 -0.71 6.78
C THR A 15 -2.92 -0.44 7.66
N ALA A 16 -3.98 -1.23 7.50
CA ALA A 16 -5.19 -1.09 8.30
C ALA A 16 -4.93 -1.42 9.78
N ALA A 17 -4.24 -2.53 10.06
CA ALA A 17 -3.87 -2.91 11.42
C ALA A 17 -3.01 -1.84 12.10
N LEU A 18 -2.00 -1.32 11.40
CA LEU A 18 -1.14 -0.25 11.90
C LEU A 18 -1.95 1.02 12.22
N PHE A 19 -2.81 1.48 11.30
CA PHE A 19 -3.60 2.68 11.54
C PHE A 19 -4.64 2.52 12.64
N GLN A 20 -5.24 1.34 12.78
CA GLN A 20 -6.15 1.05 13.90
C GLN A 20 -5.40 1.09 15.23
N ALA A 21 -4.21 0.51 15.32
CA ALA A 21 -3.38 0.56 16.52
C ALA A 21 -2.96 2.00 16.87
N ILE A 22 -2.54 2.77 15.87
CA ILE A 22 -2.20 4.19 16.06
C ILE A 22 -3.42 4.98 16.53
N ALA A 23 -4.59 4.76 15.94
CA ALA A 23 -5.83 5.43 16.33
C ALA A 23 -6.25 5.07 17.76
N ALA A 24 -6.14 3.80 18.16
CA ALA A 24 -6.43 3.34 19.51
C ALA A 24 -5.51 3.97 20.56
N GLY A 25 -4.26 4.25 20.19
CA GLY A 25 -3.30 4.98 21.02
C GLY A 25 -3.32 6.51 20.86
N GLU A 26 -4.34 7.07 20.19
CA GLU A 26 -4.47 8.51 19.87
C GLU A 26 -3.22 9.11 19.19
N GLY A 27 -2.46 8.27 18.49
CA GLY A 27 -1.25 8.64 17.80
C GLY A 27 -1.50 9.37 16.48
N ARG A 28 -0.43 9.91 15.91
CA ARG A 28 -0.41 10.50 14.57
C ARG A 28 0.56 9.74 13.69
N ALA A 29 0.21 9.50 12.43
CA ALA A 29 1.08 8.86 11.45
C ALA A 29 1.33 9.78 10.25
N VAL A 30 2.54 9.75 9.71
CA VAL A 30 2.90 10.38 8.43
C VAL A 30 3.42 9.29 7.51
N SER A 31 2.72 9.07 6.39
CA SER A 31 3.12 8.11 5.37
C SER A 31 3.93 8.79 4.28
N MET A 32 5.11 8.23 3.99
CA MET A 32 6.02 8.64 2.93
C MET A 32 6.30 7.46 2.01
N GLY A 33 6.56 7.74 0.74
CA GLY A 33 6.85 6.73 -0.25
C GLY A 33 6.64 7.25 -1.66
N ASP A 34 6.87 6.40 -2.65
CA ASP A 34 6.75 6.72 -4.06
C ASP A 34 5.76 5.75 -4.74
N ILE A 35 4.70 6.29 -5.34
CA ILE A 35 3.64 5.52 -6.00
C ILE A 35 4.07 4.93 -7.34
N ASP A 36 5.17 5.43 -7.92
CA ASP A 36 5.74 4.95 -9.17
C ASP A 36 6.81 3.85 -8.94
N GLN A 37 7.12 3.51 -7.68
CA GLN A 37 7.94 2.33 -7.35
C GLN A 37 7.10 1.04 -7.30
N PHE A 38 7.74 -0.08 -6.96
CA PHE A 38 7.04 -1.34 -6.78
C PHE A 38 5.99 -1.21 -5.67
N GLU A 39 4.86 -1.86 -5.91
CA GLU A 39 3.83 -2.00 -4.90
C GLU A 39 4.16 -3.18 -3.99
N SER A 40 3.45 -3.24 -2.87
CA SER A 40 3.37 -4.43 -2.04
C SER A 40 3.15 -5.71 -2.87
N VAL A 41 3.81 -6.80 -2.46
CA VAL A 41 3.51 -8.15 -2.94
C VAL A 41 2.13 -8.59 -2.45
N ASP A 42 1.75 -8.17 -1.24
CA ASP A 42 0.41 -8.36 -0.71
C ASP A 42 -0.63 -7.47 -1.41
N SER A 43 -1.89 -7.88 -1.31
CA SER A 43 -2.98 -7.29 -2.08
C SER A 43 -3.27 -5.82 -1.75
N GLY A 44 -3.47 -5.04 -2.80
CA GLY A 44 -3.94 -3.65 -2.75
C GLY A 44 -2.85 -2.60 -2.93
N ALA A 45 -3.27 -1.34 -2.90
CA ALA A 45 -2.38 -0.18 -3.01
C ALA A 45 -2.84 0.93 -2.04
N PRO A 46 -2.75 0.70 -0.71
CA PRO A 46 -3.34 1.59 0.29
C PRO A 46 -2.74 2.99 0.22
N PHE A 47 -1.43 3.10 0.04
CA PHE A 47 -0.74 4.40 -0.08
C PHE A 47 -1.26 5.24 -1.26
N LYS A 48 -1.46 4.60 -2.42
CA LYS A 48 -2.06 5.27 -3.59
C LYS A 48 -3.51 5.68 -3.32
N LEU A 49 -4.30 4.78 -2.75
CA LEU A 49 -5.71 5.04 -2.41
C LEU A 49 -5.85 6.22 -1.44
N MET A 50 -5.00 6.29 -0.41
CA MET A 50 -4.97 7.41 0.51
C MET A 50 -4.69 8.72 -0.23
N GLN A 51 -3.70 8.77 -1.12
CA GLN A 51 -3.39 10.00 -1.84
C GLN A 51 -4.50 10.43 -2.81
N GLU A 52 -5.12 9.47 -3.50
CA GLU A 52 -6.08 9.76 -4.58
C GLU A 52 -7.52 9.96 -4.10
N ARG A 53 -7.89 9.38 -2.94
CA ARG A 53 -9.28 9.28 -2.47
C ARG A 53 -9.50 9.75 -1.03
N SER A 54 -8.47 9.86 -0.19
CA SER A 54 -8.62 10.34 1.20
C SER A 54 -8.57 11.87 1.27
N PRO A 55 -9.25 12.54 2.23
CA PRO A 55 -9.11 13.97 2.48
C PRO A 55 -7.73 14.39 3.02
N MET A 56 -6.79 13.46 3.18
CA MET A 56 -5.44 13.75 3.67
C MET A 56 -4.69 14.72 2.75
N ASP A 57 -3.99 15.65 3.39
CA ASP A 57 -3.04 16.55 2.73
C ASP A 57 -1.86 15.75 2.19
N VAL A 58 -1.45 16.05 0.96
CA VAL A 58 -0.36 15.37 0.27
C VAL A 58 0.66 16.42 -0.18
N ALA A 59 1.91 16.23 0.20
CA ALA A 59 3.04 17.02 -0.31
C ALA A 59 3.80 16.20 -1.36
N ILE A 60 3.96 16.74 -2.57
CA ILE A 60 4.67 16.07 -3.66
C ILE A 60 6.03 16.75 -3.84
N MET A 61 7.10 15.97 -3.66
CA MET A 61 8.47 16.40 -3.93
C MET A 61 8.87 16.03 -5.37
N LYS A 62 9.13 17.03 -6.22
CA LYS A 62 9.52 16.81 -7.63
C LYS A 62 11.02 16.87 -7.88
N GLN A 63 11.80 17.30 -6.87
CA GLN A 63 13.23 17.48 -7.02
C GLN A 63 13.94 16.12 -6.90
N ILE A 64 14.73 15.79 -7.92
CA ILE A 64 15.58 14.61 -7.95
C ILE A 64 17.02 15.07 -7.70
N VAL A 65 17.63 14.56 -6.62
CA VAL A 65 18.98 14.97 -6.16
C VAL A 65 20.02 13.86 -6.39
N ARG A 66 19.59 12.60 -6.56
CA ARG A 66 20.48 11.44 -6.54
C ARG A 66 21.44 11.38 -7.75
N GLN A 67 20.93 11.65 -8.94
CA GLN A 67 21.71 11.58 -10.17
C GLN A 67 22.64 12.80 -10.28
N LYS A 68 23.95 12.55 -10.26
CA LYS A 68 24.95 13.60 -10.51
C LYS A 68 24.95 14.01 -11.98
N ASP A 69 24.69 13.06 -12.86
CA ASP A 69 24.68 13.27 -14.30
C ASP A 69 23.36 13.91 -14.80
N VAL A 70 23.48 14.93 -15.64
CA VAL A 70 22.33 15.68 -16.18
C VAL A 70 21.51 14.83 -17.16
N HIS A 71 22.16 14.00 -17.97
CA HIS A 71 21.47 13.11 -18.92
C HIS A 71 20.70 12.03 -18.17
N LEU A 72 21.31 11.41 -17.15
CA LEU A 72 20.65 10.41 -16.33
C LEU A 72 19.49 11.01 -15.52
N ARG A 73 19.67 12.18 -14.91
CA ARG A 73 18.58 12.90 -14.23
C ARG A 73 17.44 13.22 -15.20
N GLY A 74 17.77 13.67 -16.41
CA GLY A 74 16.80 13.91 -17.48
C GLY A 74 16.08 12.63 -17.90
N ALA A 75 16.79 11.51 -18.00
CA ALA A 75 16.22 10.21 -18.33
C ALA A 75 15.21 9.76 -17.28
N VAL A 76 15.54 9.90 -15.99
CA VAL A 76 14.61 9.56 -14.89
C VAL A 76 13.35 10.43 -14.94
N HIS A 77 13.48 11.74 -15.17
CA HIS A 77 12.33 12.61 -15.40
C HIS A 77 11.48 12.17 -16.61
N ASP A 78 12.13 11.82 -17.71
CA ASP A 78 11.44 11.34 -18.91
C ASP A 78 10.71 10.01 -18.66
N ILE A 79 11.23 9.10 -17.82
CA ILE A 79 10.52 7.88 -17.39
C ILE A 79 9.27 8.22 -16.58
N ILE A 80 9.38 9.12 -15.60
CA ILE A 80 8.25 9.57 -14.77
C ILE A 80 7.15 10.18 -15.65
N ASP A 81 7.55 11.02 -16.62
CA ASP A 81 6.65 11.68 -17.57
C ASP A 81 6.13 10.77 -18.69
N ASN A 82 6.47 9.48 -18.68
CA ASN A 82 6.08 8.49 -19.69
C ASN A 82 6.62 8.80 -21.11
N ARG A 83 7.79 9.42 -21.21
CA ARG A 83 8.54 9.71 -22.44
C ARG A 83 9.67 8.69 -22.63
N ILE A 84 9.32 7.42 -22.73
CA ILE A 84 10.26 6.28 -22.73
C ILE A 84 11.33 6.37 -23.83
N ASP A 85 10.97 6.80 -25.04
CA ASP A 85 11.95 6.96 -26.13
C ASP A 85 13.01 8.02 -25.80
N ALA A 86 12.58 9.16 -25.23
CA ALA A 86 13.49 10.22 -24.83
C ALA A 86 14.42 9.76 -23.69
N ALA A 87 13.88 9.00 -22.73
CA ALA A 87 14.67 8.42 -21.66
C ALA A 87 15.75 7.47 -22.18
N LEU A 88 15.41 6.57 -23.11
CA LEU A 88 16.36 5.62 -23.70
C LEU A 88 17.44 6.33 -24.50
N ASN A 89 17.09 7.32 -25.33
CA ASN A 89 18.07 8.11 -26.06
C ASN A 89 19.06 8.82 -25.13
N ARG A 90 18.60 9.30 -23.96
CA ARG A 90 19.48 9.92 -22.95
C ARG A 90 20.37 8.90 -22.25
N ILE A 91 19.90 7.68 -22.04
CA ILE A 91 20.71 6.58 -21.48
C ILE A 91 21.77 6.15 -22.48
N GLU A 92 21.41 5.97 -23.75
CA GLU A 92 22.33 5.61 -24.83
C GLU A 92 23.38 6.70 -25.12
N ALA A 93 23.05 7.97 -24.87
CA ALA A 93 23.99 9.08 -24.98
C ALA A 93 25.00 9.16 -23.84
N GLN A 94 24.91 8.29 -22.82
CA GLN A 94 25.91 8.25 -21.74
C GLN A 94 27.26 7.77 -22.28
N PRO A 95 28.39 8.33 -21.79
CA PRO A 95 29.70 7.86 -22.21
C PRO A 95 29.97 6.45 -21.67
N ALA A 96 30.25 5.51 -22.55
CA ALA A 96 30.48 4.11 -22.19
C ALA A 96 31.81 3.87 -21.45
N ASP A 97 32.73 4.85 -21.51
CA ASP A 97 34.05 4.85 -20.86
C ASP A 97 34.03 5.31 -19.40
N ARG A 98 32.86 5.70 -18.86
CA ARG A 98 32.74 6.12 -17.44
C ARG A 98 33.06 5.03 -16.44
N VAL A 99 32.92 3.77 -16.81
CA VAL A 99 33.18 2.63 -15.93
C VAL A 99 34.59 2.10 -16.21
N ALA A 100 35.46 2.16 -15.19
CA ALA A 100 36.82 1.65 -15.29
C ALA A 100 36.84 0.12 -15.46
N ARG A 101 37.47 -0.34 -16.55
CA ARG A 101 37.61 -1.76 -16.93
C ARG A 101 39.07 -2.21 -16.91
N GLU A 102 39.25 -3.52 -16.80
CA GLU A 102 40.57 -4.15 -16.94
C GLU A 102 41.11 -3.96 -18.36
N ALA A 103 42.44 -3.98 -18.49
CA ALA A 103 43.11 -3.75 -19.77
C ALA A 103 42.73 -4.83 -20.80
N GLY A 104 42.33 -4.40 -22.00
CA GLY A 104 41.95 -5.29 -23.09
C GLY A 104 40.50 -5.81 -23.05
N VAL A 105 39.72 -5.45 -22.01
CA VAL A 105 38.28 -5.77 -21.97
C VAL A 105 37.52 -4.79 -22.86
N PRO A 106 36.71 -5.27 -23.84
CA PRO A 106 35.93 -4.39 -24.69
C PRO A 106 34.84 -3.67 -23.89
N VAL A 107 34.61 -2.41 -24.25
CA VAL A 107 33.48 -1.63 -23.72
C VAL A 107 32.21 -2.07 -24.45
N PRO A 108 31.06 -2.22 -23.77
CA PRO A 108 29.77 -2.44 -24.40
C PRO A 108 29.52 -1.40 -25.51
N ALA A 109 28.96 -1.84 -26.64
CA ALA A 109 28.73 -0.98 -27.80
C ALA A 109 27.69 0.13 -27.53
N SER A 110 26.79 -0.10 -26.58
CA SER A 110 25.74 0.82 -26.16
C SER A 110 25.40 0.58 -24.69
N ALA A 111 24.97 1.64 -23.99
CA ALA A 111 24.41 1.55 -22.64
C ALA A 111 23.13 0.72 -22.58
N PHE A 112 22.44 0.55 -23.72
CA PHE A 112 21.30 -0.36 -23.87
C PHE A 112 21.58 -1.37 -24.98
N GLN A 113 22.00 -2.56 -24.57
CA GLN A 113 22.50 -3.62 -25.45
C GLN A 113 21.51 -4.79 -25.53
N GLU A 114 21.18 -5.18 -26.75
CA GLU A 114 20.42 -6.39 -27.06
C GLU A 114 21.36 -7.57 -27.28
N THR A 115 21.05 -8.73 -26.69
CA THR A 115 21.89 -9.93 -26.74
C THR A 115 21.08 -11.20 -26.54
N ALA A 116 21.53 -12.30 -27.16
CA ALA A 116 20.93 -13.62 -26.98
C ALA A 116 21.27 -14.27 -25.61
N THR A 117 22.36 -13.83 -24.96
CA THR A 117 22.86 -14.41 -23.71
C THR A 117 23.04 -13.36 -22.63
N PRO A 118 21.96 -12.67 -22.21
CA PRO A 118 22.09 -11.49 -21.36
C PRO A 118 22.68 -11.79 -19.98
N VAL A 119 22.46 -12.99 -19.43
CA VAL A 119 23.09 -13.42 -18.17
C VAL A 119 24.61 -13.52 -18.33
N GLY A 120 25.09 -14.17 -19.40
CA GLY A 120 26.52 -14.34 -19.66
C GLY A 120 27.21 -13.00 -19.91
N ASP A 121 26.56 -12.10 -20.64
CA ASP A 121 27.10 -10.78 -20.94
C ASP A 121 27.18 -9.88 -19.69
N ILE A 122 26.20 -9.98 -18.77
CA ILE A 122 26.25 -9.31 -17.48
C ILE A 122 27.43 -9.81 -16.62
N VAL A 123 27.63 -11.13 -16.58
CA VAL A 123 28.75 -11.75 -15.86
C VAL A 123 30.08 -11.27 -16.46
N ALA A 124 30.20 -11.28 -17.79
CA ALA A 124 31.39 -10.80 -18.49
C ALA A 124 31.63 -9.29 -18.28
N ASP A 125 30.58 -8.46 -18.33
CA ASP A 125 30.67 -7.03 -18.06
C ASP A 125 31.19 -6.79 -16.64
N TRP A 126 30.52 -7.35 -15.63
CA TRP A 126 30.87 -7.12 -14.24
C TRP A 126 32.27 -7.63 -13.90
N THR A 127 32.62 -8.85 -14.35
CA THR A 127 33.97 -9.41 -14.14
C THR A 127 35.05 -8.71 -14.98
N GLY A 128 34.68 -8.00 -16.04
CA GLY A 128 35.61 -7.17 -16.81
C GLY A 128 35.90 -5.80 -16.21
N ARG A 129 35.17 -5.39 -15.16
CA ARG A 129 35.38 -4.14 -14.44
C ARG A 129 36.56 -4.26 -13.46
N THR A 130 37.22 -3.14 -13.17
CA THR A 130 38.24 -3.07 -12.10
C THR A 130 37.62 -3.37 -10.73
N VAL A 131 38.42 -3.81 -9.75
CA VAL A 131 37.95 -4.14 -8.39
C VAL A 131 37.18 -2.97 -7.74
N ASP A 132 37.66 -1.74 -7.90
CA ASP A 132 36.97 -0.54 -7.41
C ASP A 132 35.63 -0.31 -8.13
N ALA A 133 35.60 -0.44 -9.46
CA ALA A 133 34.36 -0.31 -10.21
C ALA A 133 33.35 -1.42 -9.87
N ARG A 134 33.81 -2.66 -9.61
CA ARG A 134 32.97 -3.78 -9.17
C ARG A 134 32.30 -3.48 -7.82
N ALA A 135 33.05 -2.96 -6.85
CA ALA A 135 32.53 -2.59 -5.53
C ALA A 135 31.45 -1.49 -5.60
N ARG A 136 31.53 -0.61 -6.60
CA ARG A 136 30.58 0.49 -6.83
C ARG A 136 29.46 0.15 -7.83
N THR A 137 29.39 -1.10 -8.28
CA THR A 137 28.38 -1.59 -9.24
C THR A 137 27.32 -2.45 -8.56
N LEU A 138 26.05 -2.11 -8.79
CA LEU A 138 24.89 -2.92 -8.42
C LEU A 138 24.34 -3.67 -9.64
N ILE A 139 24.13 -4.98 -9.50
CA ILE A 139 23.45 -5.77 -10.54
C ILE A 139 21.99 -5.98 -10.12
N ILE A 140 21.06 -5.58 -11.00
CA ILE A 140 19.62 -5.71 -10.80
C ILE A 140 19.09 -6.70 -11.84
N THR A 141 18.36 -7.71 -11.36
CA THR A 141 17.58 -8.60 -12.22
C THR A 141 16.12 -8.56 -11.80
N GLN A 142 15.19 -8.82 -12.72
CA GLN A 142 13.77 -8.82 -12.36
C GLN A 142 13.35 -10.16 -11.71
N LEU A 143 13.87 -11.29 -12.20
CA LEU A 143 13.54 -12.62 -11.67
C LEU A 143 14.59 -13.17 -10.68
N ASN A 144 14.12 -14.00 -9.75
CA ASN A 144 14.99 -14.76 -8.84
C ASN A 144 15.84 -15.79 -9.60
N ALA A 145 15.29 -16.44 -10.63
CA ALA A 145 16.05 -17.40 -11.45
C ALA A 145 17.25 -16.74 -12.13
N ASP A 146 17.05 -15.57 -12.73
CA ASP A 146 18.12 -14.79 -13.35
C ASP A 146 19.15 -14.31 -12.34
N ARG A 147 18.69 -13.84 -11.17
CA ARG A 147 19.57 -13.44 -10.07
C ARG A 147 20.50 -14.59 -9.67
N ARG A 148 19.95 -15.80 -9.52
CA ARG A 148 20.73 -17.00 -9.18
C ARG A 148 21.71 -17.35 -10.29
N ALA A 149 21.29 -17.29 -11.55
CA ALA A 149 22.14 -17.58 -12.69
C ALA A 149 23.31 -16.59 -12.81
N VAL A 150 23.07 -15.29 -12.63
CA VAL A 150 24.12 -14.25 -12.62
C VAL A 150 25.07 -14.46 -11.44
N ASN A 151 24.54 -14.68 -10.24
CA ASN A 151 25.37 -14.91 -9.06
C ASN A 151 26.26 -16.15 -9.19
N ALA A 152 25.71 -17.26 -9.67
CA ALA A 152 26.47 -18.48 -9.93
C ALA A 152 27.54 -18.24 -11.01
N GLY A 153 27.19 -17.58 -12.12
CA GLY A 153 28.14 -17.26 -13.17
C GLY A 153 29.29 -16.36 -12.70
N ILE A 154 29.02 -15.39 -11.81
CA ILE A 154 30.06 -14.57 -11.18
C ILE A 154 30.96 -15.44 -10.30
N HIS A 155 30.40 -16.24 -9.40
CA HIS A 155 31.17 -17.14 -8.54
C HIS A 155 32.08 -18.07 -9.35
N ASP A 156 31.54 -18.70 -10.39
CA ASP A 156 32.29 -19.64 -11.23
C ASP A 156 33.41 -18.95 -12.00
N THR A 157 33.15 -17.74 -12.51
CA THR A 157 34.16 -16.94 -13.22
C THR A 157 35.28 -16.48 -12.28
N LEU A 158 34.94 -16.00 -11.08
CA LEU A 158 35.95 -15.60 -10.09
C LEU A 158 36.77 -16.79 -9.57
N THR A 159 36.13 -17.95 -9.43
CA THR A 159 36.81 -19.21 -9.10
C THR A 159 37.79 -19.61 -10.21
N ALA A 160 37.36 -19.59 -11.47
CA ALA A 160 38.19 -19.94 -12.61
C ALA A 160 39.39 -19.00 -12.79
N ARG A 161 39.24 -17.71 -12.42
CA ARG A 161 40.33 -16.73 -12.41
C ARG A 161 41.26 -16.83 -11.19
N GLY A 162 40.91 -17.63 -10.18
CA GLY A 162 41.66 -17.71 -8.93
C GLY A 162 41.59 -16.45 -8.07
N GLU A 163 40.57 -15.62 -8.27
CA GLU A 163 40.32 -14.42 -7.44
C GLU A 163 39.68 -14.79 -6.08
N LEU A 164 39.08 -15.98 -5.99
CA LEU A 164 38.54 -16.54 -4.75
C LEU A 164 39.55 -17.48 -4.06
N GLY A 165 39.36 -17.68 -2.76
CA GLY A 165 40.17 -18.59 -1.96
C GLY A 165 40.14 -20.03 -2.49
N GLY A 166 41.28 -20.73 -2.37
CA GLY A 166 41.41 -22.11 -2.84
C GLY A 166 40.57 -23.13 -2.06
N LEU A 167 40.29 -22.86 -0.78
CA LEU A 167 39.45 -23.70 0.05
C LEU A 167 37.96 -23.46 -0.27
N ALA A 168 37.29 -24.51 -0.71
CA ALA A 168 35.86 -24.53 -0.98
C ALA A 168 35.12 -25.34 0.09
N VAL A 169 34.09 -24.74 0.69
CA VAL A 169 33.26 -25.42 1.68
C VAL A 169 31.83 -25.47 1.16
N ARG A 170 31.24 -26.66 1.10
CA ARG A 170 29.81 -26.82 0.82
C ARG A 170 29.01 -26.70 2.10
N VAL A 171 28.01 -25.82 2.09
CA VAL A 171 27.12 -25.56 3.21
C VAL A 171 25.65 -25.70 2.80
N PRO A 172 24.80 -26.25 3.68
CA PRO A 172 23.37 -26.31 3.45
C PRO A 172 22.77 -24.90 3.54
N VAL A 173 21.84 -24.60 2.64
CA VAL A 173 21.09 -23.35 2.60
C VAL A 173 19.59 -23.61 2.46
N LEU A 174 18.79 -22.70 3.02
CA LEU A 174 17.33 -22.75 2.98
C LEU A 174 16.80 -21.69 2.01
N GLU A 175 16.24 -22.14 0.89
CA GLU A 175 15.57 -21.26 -0.07
C GLU A 175 14.09 -21.16 0.25
N LYS A 176 13.60 -19.95 0.50
CA LYS A 176 12.19 -19.72 0.80
C LYS A 176 11.32 -20.01 -0.42
N ILE A 177 10.34 -20.89 -0.24
CA ILE A 177 9.30 -21.13 -1.22
C ILE A 177 8.16 -20.15 -0.93
N THR A 178 7.77 -19.37 -1.94
CA THR A 178 6.67 -18.43 -1.83
C THR A 178 5.45 -19.00 -2.55
N TYR A 179 4.48 -19.46 -1.77
CA TYR A 179 3.18 -19.88 -2.27
C TYR A 179 2.12 -18.85 -1.93
N THR A 180 1.09 -18.75 -2.77
CA THR A 180 -0.14 -18.06 -2.39
C THR A 180 -0.79 -18.80 -1.21
N ARG A 181 -1.62 -18.10 -0.42
CA ARG A 181 -2.37 -18.74 0.68
C ARG A 181 -3.18 -19.95 0.20
N HIS A 182 -3.75 -19.87 -1.00
CA HIS A 182 -4.52 -20.97 -1.57
C HIS A 182 -3.65 -22.18 -1.90
N GLU A 183 -2.50 -21.96 -2.55
CA GLU A 183 -1.55 -23.04 -2.87
C GLU A 183 -0.98 -23.69 -1.61
N PHE A 184 -0.61 -22.89 -0.60
CA PHE A 184 -0.09 -23.40 0.67
C PHE A 184 -1.06 -24.36 1.38
N ASN A 185 -2.36 -24.12 1.26
CA ASN A 185 -3.41 -24.96 1.85
C ASN A 185 -3.58 -26.32 1.18
N GLN A 186 -3.03 -26.49 -0.02
CA GLN A 186 -3.13 -27.72 -0.78
C GLN A 186 -1.90 -28.57 -0.51
N THR A 187 -2.11 -29.87 -0.29
CA THR A 187 -1.01 -30.84 -0.15
C THR A 187 -0.13 -30.93 -1.39
N GLN A 188 -0.59 -30.47 -2.56
CA GLN A 188 0.18 -30.46 -3.79
C GLN A 188 1.39 -29.51 -3.75
N ALA A 189 1.32 -28.45 -2.95
CA ALA A 189 2.43 -27.53 -2.74
C ALA A 189 3.52 -28.10 -1.81
N TRP A 190 3.24 -29.21 -1.12
CA TRP A 190 4.14 -29.82 -0.15
C TRP A 190 4.83 -31.05 -0.73
N GLN A 191 6.11 -31.22 -0.41
CA GLN A 191 6.91 -32.37 -0.81
C GLN A 191 7.81 -32.83 0.34
N ALA A 192 8.11 -34.13 0.37
CA ALA A 192 9.10 -34.67 1.30
C ALA A 192 10.48 -34.04 1.03
N GLY A 193 11.22 -33.75 2.10
CA GLY A 193 12.52 -33.08 2.06
C GLY A 193 12.47 -31.55 2.18
N MET A 194 11.27 -30.95 2.15
CA MET A 194 11.09 -29.53 2.49
C MET A 194 11.28 -29.27 3.99
N VAL A 195 11.54 -28.01 4.35
CA VAL A 195 11.68 -27.56 5.73
C VAL A 195 10.62 -26.53 6.05
N VAL A 196 9.95 -26.69 7.18
CA VAL A 196 8.97 -25.76 7.72
C VAL A 196 9.61 -24.99 8.86
N LYS A 197 9.50 -23.66 8.85
CA LYS A 197 9.77 -22.80 10.01
C LYS A 197 8.43 -22.37 10.60
N ARG A 198 8.23 -22.61 11.91
CA ARG A 198 7.06 -22.13 12.67
C ARG A 198 7.56 -21.37 13.89
N GLY A 199 7.33 -20.06 13.92
CA GLY A 199 8.04 -19.20 14.88
C GLY A 199 9.54 -19.39 14.69
N ASP A 200 10.25 -19.86 15.71
CA ASP A 200 11.71 -20.11 15.65
C ASP A 200 12.10 -21.59 15.52
N ARG A 201 11.12 -22.50 15.41
CA ARG A 201 11.39 -23.93 15.26
C ARG A 201 11.45 -24.34 13.80
N TYR A 202 12.42 -25.19 13.46
CA TYR A 202 12.59 -25.79 12.14
C TYR A 202 12.17 -27.26 12.18
N GLN A 203 11.41 -27.70 11.17
CA GLN A 203 10.88 -29.05 11.08
C GLN A 203 10.99 -29.59 9.66
N ASP A 204 11.32 -30.87 9.52
CA ASP A 204 11.51 -31.55 8.24
C ASP A 204 10.26 -32.26 7.80
N VAL A 205 9.83 -31.99 6.57
CA VAL A 205 8.72 -32.71 5.95
C VAL A 205 9.20 -34.10 5.54
N LEU A 206 8.70 -35.13 6.23
CA LEU A 206 9.04 -36.52 5.95
C LEU A 206 8.16 -37.12 4.86
N ALA A 207 6.86 -36.84 4.93
CA ALA A 207 5.86 -37.42 4.04
C ALA A 207 4.66 -36.49 3.91
N VAL A 208 3.98 -36.59 2.77
CA VAL A 208 2.76 -35.83 2.47
C VAL A 208 1.68 -36.83 2.09
N ASP A 209 0.66 -36.96 2.93
CA ASP A 209 -0.52 -37.75 2.62
C ASP A 209 -1.57 -36.87 1.92
N ARG A 210 -1.69 -37.09 0.61
CA ARG A 210 -2.65 -36.35 -0.24
C ARG A 210 -4.10 -36.78 0.01
N HIS A 211 -4.35 -38.01 0.47
CA HIS A 211 -5.69 -38.50 0.72
C HIS A 211 -6.20 -38.01 2.08
N GLY A 212 -5.37 -38.15 3.13
CA GLY A 212 -5.67 -37.64 4.47
C GLY A 212 -5.52 -36.13 4.61
N SER A 213 -4.99 -35.42 3.58
CA SER A 213 -4.70 -33.98 3.63
C SER A 213 -3.75 -33.59 4.77
N THR A 214 -2.80 -34.45 5.10
CA THR A 214 -1.85 -34.23 6.22
C THR A 214 -0.40 -34.28 5.76
N VAL A 215 0.44 -33.60 6.51
CA VAL A 215 1.89 -33.54 6.32
C VAL A 215 2.55 -34.03 7.60
N THR A 216 3.40 -35.04 7.46
CA THR A 216 4.19 -35.57 8.57
C THR A 216 5.49 -34.80 8.64
N VAL A 217 5.73 -34.13 9.76
CA VAL A 217 6.96 -33.38 10.02
C VAL A 217 7.77 -33.99 11.16
N ARG A 218 9.06 -33.70 11.20
CA ARG A 218 9.96 -34.05 12.30
C ARG A 218 10.70 -32.81 12.81
N ASP A 219 10.71 -32.58 14.11
CA ASP A 219 11.49 -31.49 14.71
C ASP A 219 12.98 -31.86 14.89
N GLU A 220 13.77 -30.94 15.44
CA GLU A 220 15.21 -31.15 15.67
C GLU A 220 15.47 -32.19 16.78
N GLU A 221 14.55 -32.32 17.73
CA GLU A 221 14.57 -33.32 18.80
C GLU A 221 14.15 -34.72 18.35
N GLY A 222 13.66 -34.86 17.12
CA GLY A 222 13.25 -36.13 16.51
C GLY A 222 11.79 -36.51 16.74
N ASN A 223 10.99 -35.65 17.40
CA ASN A 223 9.56 -35.85 17.56
C ASN A 223 8.85 -35.70 16.22
N ILE A 224 7.85 -36.54 16.01
CA ILE A 224 7.06 -36.54 14.79
C ILE A 224 5.74 -35.82 15.07
N GLY A 225 5.42 -34.84 14.23
CA GLY A 225 4.14 -34.13 14.23
C GLY A 225 3.36 -34.41 12.96
N LEU A 226 2.03 -34.49 13.06
CA LEU A 226 1.14 -34.56 11.92
C LEU A 226 0.37 -33.24 11.81
N TYR A 227 0.48 -32.56 10.67
CA TYR A 227 -0.17 -31.27 10.45
C TYR A 227 -1.10 -31.27 9.26
N SER A 228 -2.21 -30.56 9.38
CA SER A 228 -3.08 -30.20 8.27
C SER A 228 -2.64 -28.84 7.71
N PRO A 229 -2.24 -28.73 6.42
CA PRO A 229 -1.90 -27.44 5.81
C PRO A 229 -2.98 -26.37 5.97
N LYS A 230 -4.26 -26.77 6.05
CA LYS A 230 -5.40 -25.87 6.25
C LYS A 230 -5.42 -25.21 7.63
N GLU A 231 -4.90 -25.88 8.65
CA GLU A 231 -4.86 -25.38 10.03
C GLU A 231 -3.61 -24.54 10.31
N LEU A 232 -2.59 -24.67 9.46
CA LEU A 232 -1.31 -23.94 9.58
C LEU A 232 -1.40 -22.47 9.14
N ILE A 233 -2.50 -22.05 8.51
CA ILE A 233 -2.69 -20.68 7.97
C ILE A 233 -2.68 -19.62 9.08
N THR A 234 -3.16 -19.99 10.26
CA THR A 234 -3.36 -19.07 11.38
C THR A 234 -2.07 -18.74 12.12
N GLY A 235 -0.92 -19.27 11.68
CA GLY A 235 0.39 -19.04 12.31
C GLY A 235 1.46 -18.53 11.33
N ASP A 236 2.56 -18.03 11.90
CA ASP A 236 3.77 -17.64 11.17
C ASP A 236 4.53 -18.87 10.67
N VAL A 237 3.98 -19.51 9.63
CA VAL A 237 4.55 -20.71 9.01
C VAL A 237 5.17 -20.34 7.66
N GLN A 238 6.43 -20.74 7.49
CA GLN A 238 7.20 -20.51 6.27
C GLN A 238 7.77 -21.83 5.76
N LEU A 239 7.79 -22.00 4.44
CA LEU A 239 8.26 -23.22 3.79
C LEU A 239 9.55 -22.94 3.02
N PHE A 240 10.48 -23.90 3.08
CA PHE A 240 11.79 -23.80 2.48
C PHE A 240 12.18 -25.08 1.74
N GLN A 241 12.96 -24.91 0.68
CA GLN A 241 13.69 -25.97 0.02
C GLN A 241 15.13 -26.00 0.52
N ARG A 242 15.68 -27.21 0.67
CA ARG A 242 17.11 -27.40 0.97
C ARG A 242 17.92 -27.40 -0.30
N GLU A 243 18.97 -26.59 -0.31
CA GLU A 243 20.01 -26.63 -1.32
C GLU A 243 21.39 -26.66 -0.67
N GLU A 244 22.42 -26.98 -1.45
CA GLU A 244 23.80 -26.86 -1.05
C GLU A 244 24.45 -25.71 -1.81
N ARG A 245 25.31 -24.95 -1.14
CA ARG A 245 26.04 -23.83 -1.73
C ARG A 245 27.53 -23.98 -1.47
N GLU A 246 28.34 -23.78 -2.49
CA GLU A 246 29.77 -23.65 -2.33
C GLU A 246 30.10 -22.26 -1.82
N VAL A 247 30.98 -22.15 -0.82
CA VAL A 247 31.43 -20.87 -0.27
C VAL A 247 32.95 -20.89 -0.16
N ARG A 248 33.56 -19.79 -0.61
CA ARG A 248 34.99 -19.54 -0.63
C ARG A 248 35.31 -18.20 0.03
N ALA A 249 36.57 -18.04 0.46
CA ALA A 249 37.05 -16.73 0.88
C ALA A 249 37.00 -15.75 -0.32
N GLY A 250 36.52 -14.53 -0.08
CA GLY A 250 36.27 -13.53 -1.12
C GLY A 250 34.83 -13.48 -1.63
N ASP A 251 33.98 -14.47 -1.31
CA ASP A 251 32.59 -14.47 -1.75
C ASP A 251 31.78 -13.33 -1.13
N LEU A 252 30.78 -12.87 -1.86
CA LEU A 252 29.80 -11.92 -1.36
C LEU A 252 28.51 -12.66 -1.05
N LEU A 253 28.12 -12.69 0.23
CA LEU A 253 26.91 -13.32 0.73
C LEU A 253 25.91 -12.29 1.24
N LYS A 254 24.64 -12.70 1.30
CA LYS A 254 23.56 -11.97 1.95
C LYS A 254 22.68 -12.92 2.75
N PHE A 255 22.07 -12.41 3.81
CA PHE A 255 21.02 -13.15 4.51
C PHE A 255 19.67 -12.99 3.80
N THR A 256 18.92 -14.07 3.68
CA THR A 256 17.57 -14.09 3.07
C THR A 256 16.48 -13.84 4.10
N LEU A 257 16.75 -14.08 5.38
CA LEU A 257 15.86 -13.83 6.52
C LEU A 257 16.51 -12.81 7.47
N THR A 258 15.68 -12.05 8.20
CA THR A 258 16.14 -11.22 9.33
C THR A 258 15.91 -11.96 10.62
N ASP A 259 16.96 -12.09 11.43
CA ASP A 259 16.93 -12.61 12.80
C ASP A 259 17.75 -11.66 13.68
N ARG A 260 17.04 -10.83 14.46
CA ARG A 260 17.66 -9.79 15.28
C ARG A 260 18.39 -10.37 16.49
N GLU A 261 17.97 -11.51 17.02
CA GLU A 261 18.61 -12.13 18.18
C GLU A 261 20.01 -12.64 17.83
N GLN A 262 20.19 -13.10 16.59
CA GLN A 262 21.49 -13.54 16.07
C GLN A 262 22.27 -12.45 15.33
N GLY A 263 21.80 -11.19 15.36
CA GLY A 263 22.43 -10.08 14.65
C GLY A 263 22.37 -10.20 13.11
N GLN A 264 21.51 -11.07 12.58
CA GLN A 264 21.33 -11.28 11.15
C GLN A 264 20.30 -10.30 10.60
N THR A 265 20.72 -9.45 9.66
CA THR A 265 19.81 -8.52 8.97
C THR A 265 19.60 -8.98 7.54
N GLY A 266 18.35 -9.20 7.16
CA GLY A 266 17.98 -9.61 5.81
C GLY A 266 18.43 -8.59 4.76
N ASN A 267 18.83 -9.09 3.60
CA ASN A 267 19.36 -8.32 2.47
C ASN A 267 20.65 -7.52 2.73
N GLN A 268 21.23 -7.59 3.93
CA GLN A 268 22.55 -7.01 4.20
C GLN A 268 23.63 -7.90 3.57
N ARG A 269 24.62 -7.26 2.92
CA ARG A 269 25.74 -7.93 2.25
C ARG A 269 26.95 -8.06 3.17
N TYR A 270 27.63 -9.19 3.04
CA TYR A 270 28.83 -9.57 3.77
C TYR A 270 29.85 -10.18 2.83
N THR A 271 31.12 -9.81 2.99
CA THR A 271 32.23 -10.45 2.30
C THR A 271 32.79 -11.57 3.19
N VAL A 272 33.08 -12.73 2.61
CA VAL A 272 33.68 -13.85 3.31
C VAL A 272 35.17 -13.61 3.47
N GLU A 273 35.64 -13.47 4.71
CA GLU A 273 37.07 -13.28 5.04
C GLU A 273 37.82 -14.61 5.01
N SER A 274 37.23 -15.65 5.61
CA SER A 274 37.80 -16.99 5.67
C SER A 274 36.73 -18.04 5.83
N VAL A 275 36.95 -19.20 5.24
CA VAL A 275 36.17 -20.43 5.44
C VAL A 275 37.03 -21.48 6.13
N SER A 276 36.41 -22.36 6.91
CA SER A 276 37.07 -23.46 7.61
C SER A 276 36.46 -24.80 7.24
N GLU A 277 37.22 -25.89 7.36
CA GLU A 277 36.72 -27.24 7.09
C GLU A 277 35.62 -27.68 8.09
N SER A 278 35.64 -27.15 9.31
CA SER A 278 34.60 -27.35 10.33
C SER A 278 33.24 -26.77 9.93
N GLY A 279 33.19 -25.90 8.92
CA GLY A 279 31.98 -25.22 8.46
C GLY A 279 31.79 -23.81 9.01
N ASP A 280 32.74 -23.29 9.80
CA ASP A 280 32.72 -21.91 10.28
C ASP A 280 33.12 -20.95 9.15
N ILE A 281 32.27 -19.96 8.91
CA ILE A 281 32.45 -18.91 7.90
C ILE A 281 32.56 -17.58 8.64
N ARG A 282 33.67 -16.87 8.42
CA ARG A 282 33.87 -15.51 8.95
C ARG A 282 33.42 -14.50 7.91
N LEU A 283 32.45 -13.69 8.29
CA LEU A 283 31.81 -12.68 7.46
C LEU A 283 32.19 -11.28 7.96
N THR A 284 32.52 -10.38 7.03
CA THR A 284 32.80 -8.98 7.31
C THR A 284 31.87 -8.07 6.54
N SER A 285 31.40 -7.00 7.18
CA SER A 285 30.60 -5.93 6.56
C SER A 285 31.04 -4.60 7.15
N GLU A 286 30.54 -3.49 6.62
CA GLU A 286 30.83 -2.14 7.13
C GLU A 286 30.43 -1.97 8.61
N LYS A 287 29.43 -2.74 9.06
CA LYS A 287 28.89 -2.67 10.43
C LYS A 287 29.58 -3.58 11.44
N GLY A 288 30.46 -4.47 10.99
CA GLY A 288 31.17 -5.39 11.89
C GLY A 288 31.44 -6.77 11.29
N ARG A 289 31.93 -7.66 12.15
CA ARG A 289 32.27 -9.05 11.85
C ARG A 289 31.31 -10.00 12.53
N ILE A 290 30.93 -11.06 11.83
CA ILE A 290 30.07 -12.13 12.34
C ILE A 290 30.65 -13.49 11.92
N ILE A 291 30.42 -14.50 12.75
CA ILE A 291 30.84 -15.88 12.49
C ILE A 291 29.58 -16.73 12.46
N ILE A 292 29.41 -17.50 11.39
CA ILE A 292 28.28 -18.41 11.22
C ILE A 292 28.78 -19.83 10.95
N ASN A 293 28.02 -20.82 11.36
CA ASN A 293 28.20 -22.22 11.02
C ASN A 293 26.87 -22.81 10.52
N PRO A 294 26.58 -22.68 9.21
CA PRO A 294 25.34 -23.19 8.62
C PRO A 294 25.21 -24.72 8.67
N LYS A 295 26.32 -25.46 8.83
CA LYS A 295 26.28 -26.93 8.98
C LYS A 295 25.71 -27.35 10.33
N ALA A 296 26.00 -26.60 11.38
CA ALA A 296 25.56 -26.91 12.74
C ALA A 296 24.22 -26.26 13.09
N VAL A 297 23.97 -25.02 12.62
CA VAL A 297 22.83 -24.20 13.07
C VAL A 297 21.88 -23.91 11.92
N ARG A 298 20.65 -24.43 11.98
CA ARG A 298 19.63 -24.24 10.92
C ARG A 298 19.23 -22.79 10.72
N ALA A 299 19.15 -22.00 11.80
CA ALA A 299 18.86 -20.57 11.72
C ALA A 299 19.89 -19.79 10.88
N GLN A 300 21.09 -20.33 10.68
CA GLN A 300 22.17 -19.70 9.91
C GLN A 300 22.25 -20.18 8.45
N GLN A 301 21.30 -21.02 8.01
CA GLN A 301 21.20 -21.52 6.64
C GLN A 301 20.47 -20.55 5.68
N HIS A 302 19.98 -19.41 6.19
CA HIS A 302 19.28 -18.39 5.40
C HIS A 302 20.27 -17.47 4.67
N ILE A 303 21.14 -18.05 3.84
CA ILE A 303 22.19 -17.35 3.10
C ILE A 303 22.09 -17.58 1.60
N ASP A 304 22.50 -16.59 0.82
CA ASP A 304 22.61 -16.66 -0.64
C ASP A 304 23.72 -15.72 -1.12
N TYR A 305 24.15 -15.85 -2.36
CA TYR A 305 25.08 -14.91 -2.99
C TYR A 305 24.49 -13.50 -3.11
N GLY A 306 25.35 -12.50 -2.96
CA GLY A 306 25.00 -11.09 -2.77
C GLY A 306 25.38 -10.14 -3.91
N TRP A 307 25.97 -10.63 -5.02
CA TRP A 307 26.39 -9.76 -6.15
C TRP A 307 25.21 -9.13 -6.89
N ALA A 308 24.23 -9.93 -7.27
CA ALA A 308 22.99 -9.49 -7.91
C ALA A 308 21.81 -9.51 -6.94
N VAL A 309 20.91 -8.54 -7.10
CA VAL A 309 19.66 -8.42 -6.34
C VAL A 309 18.46 -8.34 -7.28
N THR A 310 17.29 -8.69 -6.77
CA THR A 310 16.05 -8.47 -7.50
C THR A 310 15.68 -6.98 -7.49
N GLY A 311 14.82 -6.53 -8.41
CA GLY A 311 14.31 -5.15 -8.41
C GLY A 311 13.72 -4.70 -7.06
N TYR A 312 12.96 -5.57 -6.39
CA TYR A 312 12.47 -5.34 -5.03
C TYR A 312 13.59 -5.23 -3.99
N GLY A 313 14.61 -6.09 -4.08
CA GLY A 313 15.78 -6.03 -3.20
C GLY A 313 16.71 -4.83 -3.46
N ALA A 314 16.58 -4.19 -4.63
CA ALA A 314 17.27 -2.94 -4.98
C ALA A 314 16.49 -1.70 -4.52
N GLN A 315 15.30 -1.83 -3.93
CA GLN A 315 14.55 -0.69 -3.43
C GLN A 315 15.28 -0.03 -2.26
N GLY A 316 15.42 1.30 -2.33
CA GLY A 316 16.21 2.08 -1.37
C GLY A 316 17.73 1.99 -1.55
N ALA A 317 18.26 1.13 -2.43
CA ALA A 317 19.69 1.06 -2.71
C ALA A 317 20.16 2.24 -3.58
N SER A 318 21.38 2.74 -3.35
CA SER A 318 21.99 3.73 -4.23
C SER A 318 23.46 3.40 -4.48
N THR A 319 23.84 3.29 -5.75
CA THR A 319 25.21 2.97 -6.17
C THR A 319 25.65 3.86 -7.33
N ASP A 320 26.95 3.95 -7.57
CA ASP A 320 27.49 4.77 -8.65
C ASP A 320 27.13 4.18 -10.01
N TYR A 321 27.25 2.86 -10.13
CA TYR A 321 26.98 2.13 -11.36
C TYR A 321 25.89 1.09 -11.17
N VAL A 322 25.06 0.88 -12.19
CA VAL A 322 24.05 -0.18 -12.23
C VAL A 322 24.21 -0.99 -13.52
N ILE A 323 24.10 -2.31 -13.41
CA ILE A 323 23.83 -3.21 -14.54
C ILE A 323 22.43 -3.76 -14.34
N SER A 324 21.52 -3.60 -15.30
CA SER A 324 20.17 -4.15 -15.24
C SER A 324 19.94 -5.20 -16.31
N LEU A 325 19.28 -6.29 -15.93
CA LEU A 325 18.70 -7.26 -16.84
C LEU A 325 17.23 -6.91 -17.07
N GLU A 326 16.92 -6.44 -18.28
CA GLU A 326 15.57 -6.03 -18.69
C GLU A 326 15.16 -6.85 -19.91
N GLY A 327 14.31 -7.87 -19.73
CA GLY A 327 13.98 -8.81 -20.80
C GLY A 327 12.50 -9.00 -21.06
N THR A 328 12.20 -9.72 -22.14
CA THR A 328 10.87 -10.11 -22.60
C THR A 328 10.76 -11.61 -22.88
N ASP A 329 11.83 -12.38 -22.68
CA ASP A 329 11.75 -13.83 -22.75
C ASP A 329 11.13 -14.43 -21.48
N ALA A 330 10.35 -15.50 -21.67
CA ALA A 330 9.67 -16.25 -20.62
C ALA A 330 8.98 -15.36 -19.56
N GLY A 331 9.31 -15.56 -18.28
CA GLY A 331 8.73 -14.82 -17.16
C GLY A 331 9.10 -13.32 -17.12
N ARG A 332 10.16 -12.90 -17.84
CA ARG A 332 10.61 -11.49 -17.82
C ARG A 332 9.60 -10.57 -18.50
N LYS A 333 8.87 -11.08 -19.50
CA LYS A 333 7.81 -10.35 -20.20
C LYS A 333 6.77 -9.71 -19.27
N MET A 334 6.42 -10.42 -18.20
CA MET A 334 5.43 -9.95 -17.22
C MET A 334 6.00 -8.87 -16.29
N LEU A 335 7.32 -8.77 -16.18
CA LEU A 335 8.01 -7.79 -15.36
C LEU A 335 8.53 -6.58 -16.14
N ALA A 336 8.43 -6.61 -17.48
CA ALA A 336 8.76 -5.50 -18.38
C ALA A 336 7.75 -4.33 -18.25
N THR A 337 7.80 -3.67 -17.10
CA THR A 337 6.90 -2.59 -16.71
C THR A 337 7.66 -1.27 -16.57
N ARG A 338 6.93 -0.16 -16.66
CA ARG A 338 7.50 1.18 -16.44
C ARG A 338 8.12 1.33 -15.05
N ARG A 339 7.54 0.68 -14.03
CA ARG A 339 8.04 0.74 -12.65
C ARG A 339 9.35 0.00 -12.46
N ALA A 340 9.45 -1.21 -13.04
CA ALA A 340 10.71 -1.95 -13.07
C ALA A 340 11.82 -1.11 -13.71
N PHE A 341 11.54 -0.50 -14.86
CA PHE A 341 12.49 0.38 -15.53
C PHE A 341 12.85 1.62 -14.70
N TYR A 342 11.85 2.28 -14.09
CA TYR A 342 12.07 3.42 -13.20
C TYR A 342 12.99 3.07 -12.03
N ILE A 343 12.82 1.90 -11.42
CA ILE A 343 13.68 1.44 -10.33
C ILE A 343 15.11 1.24 -10.83
N SER A 344 15.29 0.45 -11.88
CA SER A 344 16.61 0.18 -12.46
C SER A 344 17.36 1.45 -12.83
N ALA A 345 16.68 2.42 -13.44
CA ALA A 345 17.27 3.70 -13.85
C ALA A 345 17.42 4.73 -12.71
N SER A 346 16.66 4.63 -11.63
CA SER A 346 16.67 5.63 -10.53
C SER A 346 17.60 5.26 -9.36
N ARG A 347 18.12 4.03 -9.28
CA ARG A 347 19.09 3.61 -8.24
C ARG A 347 20.51 4.09 -8.50
N VAL A 348 20.82 4.44 -9.75
CA VAL A 348 22.17 4.83 -10.20
C VAL A 348 22.48 6.31 -10.00
N LYS A 349 23.73 6.63 -9.63
CA LYS A 349 24.25 8.01 -9.54
C LYS A 349 24.97 8.47 -10.82
N GLU A 350 25.71 7.59 -11.50
CA GLU A 350 26.64 7.97 -12.58
C GLU A 350 26.43 7.27 -13.94
N HIS A 351 26.26 5.93 -13.98
CA HIS A 351 26.12 5.19 -15.25
C HIS A 351 25.27 3.92 -15.13
N VAL A 352 24.33 3.74 -16.06
CA VAL A 352 23.47 2.54 -16.13
C VAL A 352 23.75 1.76 -17.41
N GLN A 353 24.02 0.45 -17.27
CA GLN A 353 24.11 -0.51 -18.37
C GLN A 353 22.87 -1.39 -18.34
N ILE A 354 22.18 -1.55 -19.46
CA ILE A 354 20.99 -2.39 -19.58
C ILE A 354 21.25 -3.46 -20.63
N TYR A 355 21.07 -4.72 -20.25
CA TYR A 355 21.08 -5.86 -21.15
C TYR A 355 19.66 -6.37 -21.35
N THR A 356 19.29 -6.60 -22.61
CA THR A 356 17.96 -7.10 -22.99
C THR A 356 18.06 -8.24 -23.98
N ASP A 357 17.09 -9.15 -23.92
CA ASP A 357 16.89 -10.24 -24.88
C ASP A 357 16.01 -9.81 -26.08
N GLY A 358 15.36 -8.65 -26.02
CA GLY A 358 14.42 -8.19 -27.03
C GLY A 358 14.10 -6.70 -26.88
N LYS A 359 14.89 -5.83 -27.52
CA LYS A 359 14.80 -4.37 -27.33
C LYS A 359 13.45 -3.81 -27.75
N ALA A 360 13.03 -4.12 -28.98
CA ALA A 360 11.78 -3.59 -29.54
C ALA A 360 10.54 -4.03 -28.75
N ASP A 361 10.52 -5.28 -28.32
CA ASP A 361 9.40 -5.86 -27.57
C ASP A 361 9.38 -5.35 -26.13
N TRP A 362 10.54 -5.19 -25.49
CA TRP A 362 10.63 -4.60 -24.15
C TRP A 362 10.15 -3.14 -24.16
N VAL A 363 10.58 -2.34 -25.14
CA VAL A 363 10.13 -0.95 -25.30
C VAL A 363 8.60 -0.89 -25.50
N ARG A 364 8.04 -1.81 -26.29
CA ARG A 364 6.58 -1.90 -26.48
C ARG A 364 5.86 -2.26 -25.19
N ALA A 365 6.40 -3.22 -24.41
CA ALA A 365 5.84 -3.63 -23.14
C ALA A 365 5.82 -2.48 -22.12
N VAL A 366 6.96 -1.79 -21.95
CA VAL A 366 7.10 -0.67 -21.02
C VAL A 366 6.20 0.53 -21.36
N LYS A 367 5.98 0.80 -22.65
CA LYS A 367 5.04 1.85 -23.12
C LYS A 367 3.57 1.48 -22.92
N THR A 368 3.27 0.20 -22.77
CA THR A 368 1.89 -0.25 -22.59
C THR A 368 1.44 0.13 -21.18
N PRO A 369 0.33 0.87 -21.01
CA PRO A 369 -0.18 1.19 -19.68
C PRO A 369 -0.46 -0.09 -18.89
N GLU A 370 -0.11 -0.10 -17.60
CA GLU A 370 -0.50 -1.17 -16.69
C GLU A 370 -2.03 -1.33 -16.74
N ARG A 371 -2.50 -2.50 -17.20
CA ARG A 371 -3.94 -2.77 -17.39
C ARG A 371 -4.61 -3.33 -16.14
N ASP A 372 -3.84 -3.67 -15.13
CA ASP A 372 -4.36 -4.35 -13.95
C ASP A 372 -5.19 -3.39 -13.09
N ILE A 373 -6.39 -3.83 -12.75
CA ILE A 373 -7.22 -3.15 -11.77
C ILE A 373 -6.65 -3.49 -10.39
N LYS A 374 -5.84 -2.58 -9.87
CA LYS A 374 -5.04 -2.82 -8.65
C LYS A 374 -5.81 -2.65 -7.35
N THR A 375 -6.96 -1.98 -7.42
CA THR A 375 -7.76 -1.68 -6.23
C THR A 375 -9.19 -2.10 -6.47
N ALA A 376 -9.82 -2.71 -5.45
CA ALA A 376 -11.24 -3.05 -5.49
C ALA A 376 -12.11 -1.80 -5.75
N HIS A 377 -11.66 -0.63 -5.30
CA HIS A 377 -12.31 0.65 -5.59
C HIS A 377 -12.34 0.96 -7.09
N ASP A 378 -11.23 0.74 -7.80
CA ASP A 378 -11.17 0.96 -9.25
C ASP A 378 -11.97 -0.10 -10.03
N ALA A 379 -12.12 -1.31 -9.46
CA ALA A 379 -12.93 -2.38 -10.04
C ALA A 379 -14.44 -2.09 -9.91
N LEU A 380 -14.88 -1.70 -8.72
CA LEU A 380 -16.29 -1.49 -8.39
C LEU A 380 -16.81 -0.13 -8.88
N ALA A 381 -15.98 0.91 -8.81
CA ALA A 381 -16.33 2.27 -9.21
C ALA A 381 -15.25 2.85 -10.15
N PRO A 382 -15.16 2.36 -11.40
CA PRO A 382 -14.17 2.84 -12.35
C PRO A 382 -14.45 4.32 -12.71
N GLU A 383 -13.59 5.22 -12.23
CA GLU A 383 -13.69 6.68 -12.47
C GLU A 383 -13.22 7.05 -13.89
N THR A 384 -13.84 6.45 -14.91
CA THR A 384 -13.57 6.72 -16.33
C THR A 384 -13.73 8.21 -16.67
N GLN A 385 -14.72 8.87 -16.05
CA GLN A 385 -14.95 10.30 -16.20
C GLN A 385 -13.78 11.13 -15.70
N ARG A 386 -13.10 10.73 -14.61
CA ARG A 386 -11.91 11.41 -14.09
C ARG A 386 -10.72 11.30 -15.04
N LYS A 387 -10.52 10.11 -15.64
CA LYS A 387 -9.49 9.91 -16.67
C LYS A 387 -9.77 10.78 -17.91
N GLN A 388 -11.01 10.78 -18.39
CA GLN A 388 -11.43 11.61 -19.52
C GLN A 388 -11.29 13.11 -19.22
N ALA A 389 -11.71 13.55 -18.03
CA ALA A 389 -11.54 14.91 -17.53
C ALA A 389 -10.06 15.33 -17.53
N LYS A 390 -9.15 14.48 -17.05
CA LYS A 390 -7.70 14.77 -17.07
C LYS A 390 -7.15 14.93 -18.49
N ALA A 391 -7.60 14.08 -19.42
CA ALA A 391 -7.22 14.18 -20.83
C ALA A 391 -7.79 15.45 -21.51
N ILE A 392 -9.00 15.87 -21.16
CA ILE A 392 -9.57 17.13 -21.65
C ILE A 392 -8.81 18.33 -21.08
N TRP A 393 -8.50 18.30 -19.78
CA TRP A 393 -7.77 19.37 -19.10
C TRP A 393 -6.35 19.60 -19.65
N SER A 394 -5.67 18.55 -20.12
CA SER A 394 -4.32 18.66 -20.68
C SER A 394 -4.29 19.31 -22.06
N MET A 395 -5.36 19.21 -22.84
CA MET A 395 -5.51 19.94 -24.12
C MET A 395 -5.74 21.44 -23.92
N GLY A 396 -6.18 21.85 -22.72
CA GLY A 396 -6.56 23.22 -22.42
C GLY A 396 -5.40 24.15 -22.06
N GLN A 397 -5.56 25.43 -22.41
CA GLN A 397 -4.67 26.51 -21.99
C GLN A 397 -5.37 27.46 -21.00
N PRO A 398 -4.65 28.09 -20.06
CA PRO A 398 -5.26 29.06 -19.14
C PRO A 398 -6.05 30.16 -19.88
N VAL A 399 -7.17 30.61 -19.33
CA VAL A 399 -8.06 31.60 -19.97
C VAL A 399 -7.33 32.89 -20.34
N SER A 400 -6.40 33.34 -19.52
CA SER A 400 -5.59 34.54 -19.79
C SER A 400 -4.62 34.38 -20.97
N LYS A 401 -4.22 33.15 -21.31
CA LYS A 401 -3.25 32.89 -22.37
C LYS A 401 -3.88 32.83 -23.77
N THR A 402 -5.16 32.51 -23.89
CA THR A 402 -5.84 32.39 -25.19
C THR A 402 -6.51 33.70 -25.60
N ALA A 403 -6.56 34.00 -26.90
CA ALA A 403 -7.21 35.21 -27.42
C ALA A 403 -8.72 35.22 -27.11
N ILE A 404 -9.38 34.07 -27.29
CA ILE A 404 -10.80 33.90 -26.98
C ILE A 404 -11.09 34.03 -25.48
N GLY A 405 -10.21 33.48 -24.63
CA GLY A 405 -10.35 33.60 -23.19
C GLY A 405 -10.21 35.05 -22.72
N ARG A 406 -9.21 35.79 -23.23
CA ARG A 406 -9.09 37.24 -22.96
C ARG A 406 -10.29 38.03 -23.46
N ALA A 407 -10.80 37.74 -24.65
CA ALA A 407 -12.00 38.40 -25.17
C ALA A 407 -13.23 38.13 -24.28
N TRP A 408 -13.43 36.89 -23.85
CA TRP A 408 -14.49 36.52 -22.92
C TRP A 408 -14.36 37.24 -21.57
N LEU A 409 -13.17 37.28 -20.97
CA LEU A 409 -12.92 38.02 -19.72
C LEU A 409 -13.27 39.51 -19.84
N ARG A 410 -12.93 40.14 -20.97
CA ARG A 410 -13.29 41.54 -21.22
C ARG A 410 -14.81 41.72 -21.34
N HIS A 411 -15.48 40.84 -22.05
CA HIS A 411 -16.93 40.91 -22.22
C HIS A 411 -17.71 40.66 -20.92
N GLN A 412 -17.14 39.84 -20.02
CA GLN A 412 -17.71 39.53 -18.71
C GLN A 412 -17.24 40.49 -17.59
N GLY A 413 -16.43 41.51 -17.89
CA GLY A 413 -15.96 42.47 -16.88
C GLY A 413 -15.00 41.87 -15.84
N MET A 414 -14.27 40.80 -16.19
CA MET A 414 -13.44 39.97 -15.31
C MET A 414 -11.93 40.09 -15.62
N GLN A 415 -11.46 41.26 -16.02
CA GLN A 415 -10.10 41.41 -16.56
C GLN A 415 -8.99 41.23 -15.51
N GLU A 416 -9.28 41.53 -14.24
CA GLU A 416 -8.30 41.48 -13.14
C GLU A 416 -8.43 40.23 -12.25
N THR A 417 -9.45 39.38 -12.49
CA THR A 417 -9.71 38.19 -11.68
C THR A 417 -8.85 37.00 -12.11
N SER A 418 -8.24 36.30 -11.14
CA SER A 418 -7.53 35.05 -11.40
C SER A 418 -8.48 33.86 -11.38
N LEU A 419 -9.10 33.58 -12.52
CA LEU A 419 -9.91 32.38 -12.73
C LEU A 419 -9.02 31.13 -12.81
N THR A 420 -9.48 30.04 -12.19
CA THR A 420 -8.82 28.73 -12.19
C THR A 420 -9.16 27.91 -13.45
N ALA A 421 -9.84 28.52 -14.42
CA ALA A 421 -10.36 27.87 -15.60
C ALA A 421 -9.32 27.73 -16.74
N LYS A 422 -9.61 26.85 -17.70
CA LYS A 422 -8.87 26.72 -18.97
C LYS A 422 -9.80 26.80 -20.17
N ILE A 423 -9.30 27.28 -21.30
CA ILE A 423 -9.99 27.16 -22.59
C ILE A 423 -9.57 25.85 -23.27
N ILE A 424 -10.55 25.03 -23.58
CA ILE A 424 -10.43 23.85 -24.42
C ILE A 424 -10.71 24.27 -25.86
N PRO A 425 -9.81 23.97 -26.81
CA PRO A 425 -10.03 24.30 -28.21
C PRO A 425 -11.20 23.50 -28.79
N ALA A 426 -11.79 24.02 -29.86
CA ALA A 426 -12.78 23.28 -30.65
C ALA A 426 -12.19 21.95 -31.14
N THR A 427 -12.99 20.89 -31.06
CA THR A 427 -12.66 19.55 -31.53
C THR A 427 -13.65 19.10 -32.57
N ARG A 428 -13.32 18.07 -33.37
CA ARG A 428 -14.25 17.50 -34.36
C ARG A 428 -15.60 17.08 -33.75
N ARG A 429 -15.62 16.66 -32.49
CA ARG A 429 -16.83 16.22 -31.78
C ARG A 429 -17.55 17.37 -31.07
N PHE A 430 -16.83 18.45 -30.72
CA PHE A 430 -17.35 19.64 -30.03
C PHE A 430 -16.81 20.88 -30.73
N PRO A 431 -17.54 21.43 -31.72
CA PRO A 431 -17.04 22.49 -32.59
C PRO A 431 -16.91 23.85 -31.90
N GLU A 432 -17.48 23.99 -30.71
CA GLU A 432 -17.37 25.19 -29.88
C GLU A 432 -16.21 25.08 -28.88
N PRO A 433 -15.41 26.14 -28.72
CA PRO A 433 -14.43 26.20 -27.64
C PRO A 433 -15.15 26.27 -26.30
N ALA A 434 -14.61 25.59 -25.28
CA ALA A 434 -15.24 25.50 -23.97
C ALA A 434 -14.35 26.03 -22.85
N LEU A 435 -14.95 26.71 -21.88
CA LEU A 435 -14.36 27.04 -20.60
C LEU A 435 -14.45 25.81 -19.68
N ALA A 436 -13.32 25.20 -19.37
CA ALA A 436 -13.20 24.10 -18.44
C ALA A 436 -12.97 24.60 -17.01
N LEU A 437 -13.81 24.16 -16.08
CA LEU A 437 -13.71 24.36 -14.64
C LEU A 437 -13.40 23.02 -13.96
N PRO A 438 -12.38 22.95 -13.09
CA PRO A 438 -12.09 21.73 -12.34
C PRO A 438 -13.17 21.46 -11.28
N VAL A 439 -13.70 20.23 -11.28
CA VAL A 439 -14.67 19.75 -10.28
C VAL A 439 -13.93 18.90 -9.25
N TYR A 440 -14.29 19.07 -7.98
CA TYR A 440 -13.72 18.37 -6.84
C TYR A 440 -14.80 17.61 -6.06
N ASP A 441 -14.40 16.52 -5.41
CA ASP A 441 -15.21 15.81 -4.42
C ASP A 441 -15.11 16.46 -3.03
N ASN A 442 -15.89 15.95 -2.07
CA ASN A 442 -15.86 16.43 -0.69
C ASN A 442 -14.53 16.17 0.03
N ASN A 443 -13.65 15.32 -0.51
CA ASN A 443 -12.30 15.10 0.01
C ASN A 443 -11.27 16.07 -0.61
N GLY A 444 -11.72 16.99 -1.46
CA GLY A 444 -10.86 17.94 -2.17
C GLY A 444 -10.01 17.30 -3.26
N LYS A 445 -10.40 16.12 -3.76
CA LYS A 445 -9.73 15.46 -4.89
C LYS A 445 -10.48 15.76 -6.18
N GLY A 446 -9.73 15.92 -7.27
CA GLY A 446 -10.32 16.27 -8.56
C GLY A 446 -11.24 15.15 -9.05
N ALA A 447 -12.54 15.42 -9.15
CA ALA A 447 -13.60 14.48 -9.49
C ALA A 447 -14.09 14.63 -10.94
N GLY A 448 -13.67 15.67 -11.67
CA GLY A 448 -14.06 15.87 -13.06
C GLY A 448 -13.80 17.26 -13.60
N LEU A 449 -14.47 17.59 -14.69
CA LEU A 449 -14.54 18.92 -15.29
C LEU A 449 -15.98 19.32 -15.59
N ALA A 450 -16.30 20.60 -15.37
CA ALA A 450 -17.44 21.26 -15.97
C ALA A 450 -16.97 22.03 -17.21
N LEU A 451 -17.59 21.79 -18.35
CA LEU A 451 -17.24 22.40 -19.64
C LEU A 451 -18.38 23.31 -20.07
N VAL A 452 -18.13 24.62 -20.07
CA VAL A 452 -19.11 25.64 -20.46
C VAL A 452 -18.77 26.11 -21.87
N SER A 453 -19.66 25.90 -22.84
CA SER A 453 -19.47 26.37 -24.22
C SER A 453 -19.32 27.90 -24.26
N LEU A 454 -18.41 28.39 -25.10
CA LEU A 454 -18.26 29.81 -25.38
C LEU A 454 -18.89 30.14 -26.73
N VAL A 455 -20.03 30.81 -26.69
CA VAL A 455 -20.82 31.18 -27.87
C VAL A 455 -20.80 32.69 -28.08
N ALA A 456 -20.90 33.14 -29.33
CA ALA A 456 -21.07 34.54 -29.63
C ALA A 456 -22.56 34.89 -29.57
N SER A 457 -22.91 35.89 -28.76
CA SER A 457 -24.23 36.52 -28.79
C SER A 457 -24.46 37.22 -30.14
N PRO A 458 -25.72 37.51 -30.50
CA PRO A 458 -26.06 38.27 -31.71
C PRO A 458 -25.34 39.63 -31.82
N GLU A 459 -24.93 40.21 -30.69
CA GLU A 459 -24.20 41.47 -30.58
C GLU A 459 -22.67 41.32 -30.72
N GLY A 460 -22.18 40.11 -31.03
CA GLY A 460 -20.76 39.80 -31.18
C GLY A 460 -20.00 39.65 -29.85
N ARG A 461 -20.68 39.76 -28.71
CA ARG A 461 -20.09 39.51 -27.38
C ARG A 461 -20.07 38.02 -27.09
N LEU A 462 -18.92 37.49 -26.69
CA LEU A 462 -18.80 36.12 -26.17
C LEU A 462 -19.53 35.95 -24.84
N THR A 463 -20.45 34.99 -24.79
CA THR A 463 -21.25 34.60 -23.63
C THR A 463 -21.07 33.11 -23.33
N GLN A 464 -21.61 32.68 -22.19
CA GLN A 464 -21.72 31.26 -21.87
C GLN A 464 -22.88 30.63 -22.64
N GLY A 465 -22.66 29.44 -23.17
CA GLY A 465 -23.68 28.57 -23.76
C GLY A 465 -23.94 27.37 -22.85
N ASP A 466 -24.18 26.21 -23.45
CA ASP A 466 -24.49 24.99 -22.73
C ASP A 466 -23.35 24.52 -21.82
N THR A 467 -23.73 23.98 -20.66
CA THR A 467 -22.77 23.39 -19.72
C THR A 467 -22.85 21.87 -19.76
N ARG A 468 -21.70 21.23 -19.93
CA ARG A 468 -21.54 19.79 -19.92
C ARG A 468 -20.63 19.36 -18.79
N MET A 469 -21.10 18.41 -17.99
CA MET A 469 -20.31 17.81 -16.93
C MET A 469 -19.62 16.53 -17.41
N VAL A 470 -18.32 16.42 -17.18
CA VAL A 470 -17.53 15.19 -17.30
C VAL A 470 -16.94 14.92 -15.92
N MET A 471 -17.76 14.38 -15.01
CA MET A 471 -17.38 14.14 -13.62
C MET A 471 -17.89 12.79 -13.11
N SER A 472 -17.25 12.28 -12.06
CA SER A 472 -17.75 11.13 -11.31
C SER A 472 -18.96 11.49 -10.45
N GLU A 473 -19.70 10.49 -9.97
CA GLU A 473 -20.83 10.68 -9.03
C GLU A 473 -20.43 11.37 -7.73
N ARG A 474 -19.13 11.38 -7.41
CA ARG A 474 -18.55 12.06 -6.25
C ARG A 474 -18.27 13.54 -6.47
N GLY A 475 -18.46 14.07 -7.68
CA GLY A 475 -18.30 15.50 -7.96
C GLY A 475 -19.30 16.33 -7.15
N ARG A 476 -18.79 17.31 -6.38
CA ARG A 476 -19.61 18.15 -5.49
C ARG A 476 -19.46 19.64 -5.77
N GLY A 477 -18.27 20.11 -6.16
CA GLY A 477 -18.05 21.54 -6.41
C GLY A 477 -17.04 21.82 -7.51
N ALA A 478 -17.41 22.69 -8.45
CA ALA A 478 -16.53 23.27 -9.46
C ALA A 478 -15.84 24.53 -8.90
N LEU A 479 -14.52 24.60 -8.98
CA LEU A 479 -13.75 25.76 -8.51
C LEU A 479 -13.61 26.78 -9.63
N LEU A 480 -14.16 27.98 -9.44
CA LEU A 480 -14.01 29.09 -10.37
C LEU A 480 -12.80 29.95 -10.01
N GLN A 481 -12.69 30.30 -8.73
CA GLN A 481 -11.68 31.24 -8.24
C GLN A 481 -11.10 30.81 -6.90
N ARG A 482 -9.77 30.96 -6.76
CA ARG A 482 -9.09 30.79 -5.47
C ARG A 482 -9.13 32.12 -4.70
N SER A 483 -9.37 32.00 -3.41
CA SER A 483 -9.42 33.10 -2.46
C SER A 483 -8.05 33.74 -2.27
N ARG A 484 -8.06 35.08 -2.20
CA ARG A 484 -6.97 35.94 -1.74
C ARG A 484 -7.35 36.67 -0.45
N SER A 485 -8.65 36.79 -0.16
CA SER A 485 -9.18 37.38 1.06
C SER A 485 -9.19 36.43 2.25
N GLY A 486 -9.04 35.11 2.01
CA GLY A 486 -9.23 34.08 3.04
C GLY A 486 -10.68 33.62 3.19
N HIS A 487 -11.61 34.12 2.37
CA HIS A 487 -13.03 33.72 2.37
C HIS A 487 -13.43 33.02 1.09
N THR A 488 -14.43 32.13 1.18
CA THR A 488 -14.99 31.39 0.06
C THR A 488 -16.51 31.43 0.04
N ARG A 489 -17.06 31.75 -1.13
CA ARG A 489 -18.49 31.77 -1.44
C ARG A 489 -18.87 30.49 -2.19
N VAL A 490 -19.90 29.83 -1.69
CA VAL A 490 -20.49 28.63 -2.31
C VAL A 490 -21.83 29.03 -2.91
N VAL A 491 -22.04 28.71 -4.18
CA VAL A 491 -23.26 29.07 -4.92
C VAL A 491 -23.80 27.87 -5.68
N GLY A 492 -25.13 27.78 -5.83
CA GLY A 492 -25.78 26.65 -6.51
C GLY A 492 -25.78 26.74 -8.04
N GLU A 493 -25.63 27.93 -8.61
CA GLU A 493 -25.76 28.16 -10.05
C GLU A 493 -24.52 28.81 -10.66
N LEU A 494 -24.21 28.45 -11.91
CA LEU A 494 -23.08 29.00 -12.65
C LEU A 494 -23.20 30.52 -12.85
N ALA A 495 -24.40 31.02 -13.15
CA ALA A 495 -24.64 32.46 -13.34
C ALA A 495 -24.33 33.25 -12.05
N ALA A 496 -24.79 32.75 -10.90
CA ALA A 496 -24.47 33.31 -9.59
C ALA A 496 -22.97 33.20 -9.27
N ALA A 497 -22.31 32.14 -9.71
CA ALA A 497 -20.86 31.97 -9.53
C ALA A 497 -20.06 33.01 -10.32
N LEU A 498 -20.44 33.27 -11.57
CA LEU A 498 -19.82 34.32 -12.38
C LEU A 498 -20.15 35.72 -11.85
N ASP A 499 -21.31 35.92 -11.24
CA ASP A 499 -21.63 37.19 -10.59
C ASP A 499 -20.83 37.41 -9.30
N ALA A 500 -20.64 36.36 -8.50
CA ALA A 500 -19.79 36.39 -7.31
C ALA A 500 -18.34 36.73 -7.65
N VAL A 501 -17.80 36.19 -8.74
CA VAL A 501 -16.44 36.53 -9.23
C VAL A 501 -16.34 38.01 -9.64
N ARG A 502 -17.40 38.58 -10.22
CA ARG A 502 -17.44 40.01 -10.62
C ARG A 502 -17.50 40.94 -9.43
N THR A 503 -18.36 40.63 -8.47
CA THR A 503 -18.63 41.48 -7.31
C THR A 503 -17.55 41.37 -6.24
N HIS A 504 -16.91 40.19 -6.11
CA HIS A 504 -15.93 39.89 -5.07
C HIS A 504 -14.65 39.30 -5.68
N PRO A 505 -13.83 40.10 -6.37
CA PRO A 505 -12.66 39.62 -7.12
C PRO A 505 -11.51 39.08 -6.25
N GLN A 506 -11.60 39.18 -4.91
CA GLN A 506 -10.62 38.62 -3.98
C GLN A 506 -11.12 37.36 -3.25
N ASP A 507 -12.42 37.05 -3.31
CA ASP A 507 -13.00 35.89 -2.63
C ASP A 507 -12.81 34.61 -3.47
N GLY A 508 -12.75 33.47 -2.80
CA GLY A 508 -12.84 32.17 -3.45
C GLY A 508 -14.28 31.91 -3.89
N VAL A 509 -14.47 31.31 -5.07
CA VAL A 509 -15.81 31.00 -5.59
C VAL A 509 -15.88 29.54 -5.99
N VAL A 510 -16.79 28.80 -5.36
CA VAL A 510 -17.09 27.40 -5.64
C VAL A 510 -18.54 27.29 -6.11
N TRP A 511 -18.74 26.72 -7.29
CA TRP A 511 -20.05 26.37 -7.81
C TRP A 511 -20.40 24.95 -7.40
N GLN A 512 -21.42 24.79 -6.56
CA GLN A 512 -21.96 23.51 -6.12
C GLN A 512 -22.71 22.82 -7.27
N THR A 513 -22.33 21.59 -7.60
CA THR A 513 -22.83 20.87 -8.78
C THR A 513 -23.92 19.83 -8.47
N GLY A 514 -24.26 19.63 -7.20
CA GLY A 514 -25.29 18.68 -6.76
C GLY A 514 -25.95 19.09 -5.44
N ASP A 515 -26.92 18.31 -4.97
CA ASP A 515 -27.79 18.71 -3.84
C ASP A 515 -27.10 18.59 -2.47
N GLU A 516 -26.07 17.76 -2.36
CA GLU A 516 -25.30 17.59 -1.13
C GLU A 516 -24.42 18.80 -0.83
N SER A 517 -24.37 19.19 0.45
CA SER A 517 -23.55 20.30 0.92
C SER A 517 -22.05 20.05 0.70
N VAL A 518 -21.36 21.10 0.26
CA VAL A 518 -19.90 21.11 0.08
C VAL A 518 -19.19 21.03 1.44
N ALA A 519 -18.31 20.02 1.61
CA ALA A 519 -17.54 19.82 2.83
C ALA A 519 -16.40 20.84 3.01
N ALA A 520 -15.96 21.06 4.25
CA ALA A 520 -14.89 22.00 4.59
C ALA A 520 -13.57 21.70 3.86
N GLN A 521 -13.27 20.43 3.59
CA GLN A 521 -12.05 20.00 2.90
C GLN A 521 -12.04 20.46 1.44
N LEU A 522 -13.20 20.49 0.76
CA LEU A 522 -13.28 21.06 -0.58
C LEU A 522 -13.01 22.57 -0.53
N LEU A 523 -13.57 23.26 0.47
CA LEU A 523 -13.37 24.70 0.64
C LEU A 523 -11.90 25.05 0.89
N LYS A 524 -11.13 24.21 1.58
CA LYS A 524 -9.68 24.40 1.71
C LYS A 524 -8.96 24.54 0.36
N ILE A 525 -9.42 23.88 -0.71
CA ILE A 525 -8.81 24.00 -2.05
C ILE A 525 -8.88 25.45 -2.56
N SER A 526 -10.01 26.10 -2.31
CA SER A 526 -10.20 27.51 -2.68
C SER A 526 -9.31 28.44 -1.86
N GLY A 527 -8.75 28.00 -0.72
CA GLY A 527 -7.85 28.79 0.12
C GLY A 527 -8.57 29.75 1.08
N GLY A 528 -9.87 29.51 1.35
CA GLY A 528 -10.64 30.33 2.28
C GLY A 528 -11.68 29.53 3.06
N GLU A 529 -12.18 30.13 4.13
CA GLU A 529 -13.25 29.59 4.97
C GLU A 529 -14.63 29.97 4.44
N ARG A 530 -15.66 29.14 4.72
CA ARG A 530 -17.03 29.44 4.29
C ARG A 530 -17.50 30.69 4.99
N ARG A 531 -17.85 31.72 4.22
CA ARG A 531 -18.75 32.75 4.73
C ARG A 531 -20.16 32.18 4.62
N GLU A 532 -20.68 31.61 5.71
CA GLU A 532 -22.13 31.56 5.84
C GLU A 532 -22.62 32.99 5.73
N VAL A 533 -23.72 33.19 5.01
CA VAL A 533 -24.39 34.48 4.95
C VAL A 533 -24.84 34.78 6.38
N GLU A 534 -23.98 35.42 7.17
CA GLU A 534 -24.25 35.90 8.53
C GLU A 534 -25.41 36.91 8.55
N GLU A 535 -25.88 37.37 7.39
CA GLU A 535 -27.09 38.19 7.29
C GLU A 535 -28.33 37.46 7.85
N SER A 536 -28.40 36.12 7.80
CA SER A 536 -29.53 35.38 8.37
C SER A 536 -29.47 35.22 9.89
N ARG A 537 -28.28 35.09 10.51
CA ARG A 537 -28.16 35.03 11.99
C ARG A 537 -28.30 36.41 12.63
N VAL A 538 -27.81 37.46 11.98
CA VAL A 538 -27.95 38.85 12.45
C VAL A 538 -29.42 39.31 12.34
N GLN A 539 -30.16 38.91 11.30
CA GLN A 539 -31.60 39.21 11.21
C GLN A 539 -32.42 38.48 12.28
N ILE A 540 -32.14 37.21 12.58
CA ILE A 540 -32.84 36.43 13.62
C ILE A 540 -32.57 36.99 15.02
N ILE A 541 -31.37 37.50 15.28
CA ILE A 541 -31.03 38.15 16.56
C ILE A 541 -31.66 39.54 16.62
N SER A 542 -31.63 40.34 15.54
CA SER A 542 -32.24 41.67 15.53
C SER A 542 -33.78 41.65 15.65
N GLN A 543 -34.44 40.60 15.14
CA GLN A 543 -35.89 40.42 15.31
C GLN A 543 -36.26 39.97 16.73
N ARG A 544 -35.37 39.27 17.43
CA ARG A 544 -35.57 38.85 18.83
C ARG A 544 -35.31 39.97 19.84
N ASP A 545 -34.45 40.93 19.52
CA ASP A 545 -34.18 42.08 20.39
C ASP A 545 -35.28 43.16 20.33
N SER A 546 -36.18 43.10 19.34
CA SER A 546 -37.34 44.01 19.23
C SER A 546 -38.58 43.62 20.06
N GLU A 547 -38.55 42.51 20.80
CA GLU A 547 -39.68 42.02 21.62
C GLU A 547 -39.36 41.89 23.12
N ILE A 548 -38.46 42.71 23.66
CA ILE A 548 -38.30 42.85 25.11
C ILE A 548 -38.53 44.30 25.51
N ALA A 549 -39.78 44.62 25.83
CA ALA A 549 -40.12 45.84 26.56
C ALA A 549 -39.79 45.65 28.05
N LEU A 550 -38.69 46.23 28.52
CA LEU A 550 -38.41 46.42 29.94
C LEU A 550 -38.94 47.79 30.39
N PRO A 551 -39.61 47.91 31.55
CA PRO A 551 -40.11 49.19 32.05
C PRO A 551 -38.94 50.11 32.43
N GLY A 552 -39.07 51.39 32.08
CA GLY A 552 -38.05 52.41 32.23
C GLY A 552 -37.58 52.62 33.68
N THR A 553 -36.28 52.76 33.84
CA THR A 553 -35.64 53.21 35.07
C THR A 553 -35.55 54.72 35.07
N ASP A 554 -36.20 55.36 36.06
CA ASP A 554 -35.82 56.69 36.50
C ASP A 554 -35.77 56.73 38.03
N ASN A 555 -34.52 56.85 38.52
CA ASN A 555 -34.05 57.57 39.69
C ASN A 555 -34.87 57.58 40.99
N LEU A 556 -34.28 57.04 42.07
CA LEU A 556 -34.12 57.62 43.42
C LEU A 556 -33.34 56.58 44.28
N ARG A 557 -32.04 56.80 44.52
CA ARG A 557 -31.43 57.28 45.78
C ARG A 557 -31.77 56.47 47.05
N ASN A 558 -30.69 55.92 47.63
CA ASN A 558 -30.45 55.51 49.02
C ASN A 558 -31.42 54.49 49.64
N GLU A 559 -30.93 53.28 49.93
CA GLU A 559 -30.83 52.76 51.30
C GLU A 559 -30.01 51.43 51.32
N GLU A 560 -29.31 51.24 52.43
CA GLU A 560 -28.30 50.21 52.69
C GLU A 560 -28.87 48.77 52.65
N SER A 561 -28.10 47.82 52.11
CA SER A 561 -28.38 46.37 52.21
C SER A 561 -27.24 45.67 52.97
N PRO A 562 -27.53 44.69 53.84
CA PRO A 562 -26.56 44.14 54.79
C PRO A 562 -25.55 43.22 54.10
N PRO A 563 -24.39 42.93 54.72
CA PRO A 563 -23.37 42.10 54.12
C PRO A 563 -23.87 40.66 53.96
N VAL A 564 -23.74 40.12 52.76
CA VAL A 564 -24.00 38.71 52.47
C VAL A 564 -22.95 37.87 53.20
N ASP A 565 -23.40 37.03 54.14
CA ASP A 565 -22.54 36.21 54.98
C ASP A 565 -21.98 35.00 54.21
N ILE A 566 -20.78 35.19 53.67
CA ILE A 566 -19.99 34.25 52.87
C ILE A 566 -19.54 33.00 53.66
N SER A 567 -19.78 32.94 54.98
CA SER A 567 -19.47 31.79 55.81
C SER A 567 -20.42 30.61 55.55
N THR A 568 -21.71 30.89 55.38
CA THR A 568 -22.76 29.87 55.17
C THR A 568 -22.62 29.13 53.84
N VAL A 569 -22.14 29.81 52.79
CA VAL A 569 -21.90 29.21 51.47
C VAL A 569 -20.68 28.27 51.51
N LYS A 570 -19.65 28.62 52.28
CA LYS A 570 -18.46 27.76 52.47
C LYS A 570 -18.75 26.55 53.34
N GLU A 571 -19.61 26.68 54.36
CA GLU A 571 -20.05 25.54 55.17
C GLU A 571 -20.88 24.56 54.35
N GLN A 572 -21.82 25.04 53.53
CA GLN A 572 -22.60 24.17 52.63
C GLN A 572 -21.74 23.43 51.59
N GLU A 573 -20.68 24.07 51.11
CA GLU A 573 -19.75 23.45 50.16
C GLU A 573 -18.83 22.39 50.84
N ALA A 574 -18.45 22.63 52.10
CA ALA A 574 -17.69 21.67 52.90
C ALA A 574 -18.55 20.45 53.30
N GLU A 575 -19.82 20.64 53.65
CA GLU A 575 -20.75 19.54 53.90
C GLU A 575 -20.99 18.69 52.65
N ARG A 576 -21.08 19.31 51.46
CA ARG A 576 -21.18 18.58 50.19
C ARG A 576 -19.96 17.71 49.92
N ARG A 577 -18.75 18.23 50.18
CA ARG A 577 -17.52 17.44 50.03
C ARG A 577 -17.46 16.28 51.02
N HIS A 578 -17.82 16.50 52.28
CA HIS A 578 -17.88 15.40 53.27
C HIS A 578 -18.93 14.34 52.90
N ALA A 579 -20.05 14.73 52.30
CA ALA A 579 -21.05 13.79 51.80
C ALA A 579 -20.54 12.95 50.62
N GLU A 580 -19.83 13.57 49.66
CA GLU A 580 -19.21 12.85 48.53
C GLU A 580 -18.08 11.91 49.01
N GLU A 581 -17.28 12.32 49.99
CA GLU A 581 -16.21 11.51 50.56
C GLU A 581 -16.76 10.31 51.37
N ASN A 582 -17.84 10.52 52.13
CA ASN A 582 -18.54 9.44 52.84
C ASN A 582 -19.20 8.45 51.87
N LEU A 583 -19.70 8.90 50.72
CA LEU A 583 -20.27 8.03 49.69
C LEU A 583 -19.18 7.16 49.02
N ALA A 584 -17.98 7.74 48.80
CA ALA A 584 -16.82 7.01 48.30
C ALA A 584 -16.31 5.97 49.30
N ILE A 585 -16.31 6.29 50.61
CA ILE A 585 -15.91 5.37 51.68
C ILE A 585 -16.95 4.25 51.87
N SER A 586 -18.26 4.52 51.73
CA SER A 586 -19.29 3.47 51.80
C SER A 586 -19.24 2.53 50.59
N ALA A 587 -18.92 3.05 49.39
CA ALA A 587 -18.71 2.25 48.20
C ALA A 587 -17.46 1.35 48.31
N ALA A 588 -16.40 1.83 48.97
CA ALA A 588 -15.19 1.04 49.25
C ALA A 588 -15.41 -0.03 50.33
N LYS A 589 -16.29 0.22 51.32
CA LYS A 589 -16.67 -0.78 52.35
C LYS A 589 -17.62 -1.87 51.85
N ALA A 590 -18.49 -1.56 50.88
CA ALA A 590 -19.37 -2.55 50.26
C ALA A 590 -18.62 -3.58 49.39
N GLY A 591 -17.36 -3.31 49.04
CA GLY A 591 -16.48 -4.21 48.28
C GLY A 591 -15.61 -5.15 49.13
N SER A 592 -15.60 -5.03 50.46
CA SER A 592 -14.69 -5.81 51.34
C SER A 592 -15.36 -6.66 52.43
N GLU A 593 -16.68 -6.83 52.41
CA GLU A 593 -17.41 -7.69 53.36
C GLU A 593 -18.20 -8.78 52.62
N THR A 594 -17.51 -9.76 52.04
CA THR A 594 -18.04 -11.14 51.86
C THR A 594 -16.89 -12.10 51.59
N ALA A 595 -16.14 -12.45 52.64
CA ALA A 595 -15.26 -13.62 52.66
C ALA A 595 -15.33 -14.27 54.06
N GLU A 596 -15.67 -15.57 54.05
CA GLU A 596 -15.62 -16.58 55.14
C GLU A 596 -16.77 -16.68 56.18
N GLN A 597 -17.70 -17.65 56.01
CA GLN A 597 -17.78 -18.96 56.74
C GLN A 597 -19.11 -19.74 56.49
N ILE A 598 -19.04 -20.86 55.71
CA ILE A 598 -19.51 -22.29 55.90
C ILE A 598 -20.99 -22.58 56.39
N PRO A 599 -21.74 -23.72 56.12
CA PRO A 599 -21.49 -25.03 55.44
C PRO A 599 -22.58 -25.58 54.46
N GLY A 600 -22.23 -26.64 53.69
CA GLY A 600 -23.02 -27.90 53.67
C GLY A 600 -24.06 -28.20 52.56
N ARG A 601 -23.68 -29.14 51.66
CA ARG A 601 -24.51 -30.18 50.98
C ARG A 601 -25.57 -29.73 49.95
N ILE A 602 -25.32 -29.99 48.65
CA ILE A 602 -26.28 -30.40 47.57
C ILE A 602 -25.42 -30.87 46.37
N VAL A 603 -25.29 -32.19 46.14
CA VAL A 603 -25.87 -33.03 45.05
C VAL A 603 -25.53 -32.58 43.61
N PHE A 604 -24.64 -33.33 42.95
CA PHE A 604 -24.36 -33.26 41.51
C PHE A 604 -25.36 -34.13 40.72
N PRO A 605 -25.95 -33.66 39.60
CA PRO A 605 -26.59 -34.52 38.62
C PRO A 605 -25.56 -35.22 37.71
N ALA A 606 -25.87 -36.45 37.33
CA ALA A 606 -24.99 -37.42 36.69
C ALA A 606 -24.71 -37.17 35.19
N GLU A 607 -23.57 -37.71 34.75
CA GLU A 607 -23.12 -37.88 33.37
C GLU A 607 -24.09 -38.77 32.57
N GLU A 608 -24.51 -38.33 31.39
CA GLU A 608 -25.19 -39.19 30.41
C GLU A 608 -24.14 -39.83 29.48
N GLU A 609 -23.80 -41.09 29.75
CA GLU A 609 -23.17 -41.99 28.78
C GLU A 609 -24.25 -42.58 27.86
N LEU A 610 -24.17 -42.27 26.56
CA LEU A 610 -24.97 -42.95 25.54
C LEU A 610 -24.38 -44.33 25.23
N ASN A 611 -24.98 -45.33 25.87
CA ASN A 611 -24.66 -46.75 25.74
C ASN A 611 -25.51 -47.38 24.62
N VAL A 612 -24.94 -47.61 23.43
CA VAL A 612 -25.59 -48.40 22.38
C VAL A 612 -24.96 -49.79 22.33
N ARG A 613 -25.74 -50.78 22.78
CA ARG A 613 -25.39 -52.20 22.79
C ARG A 613 -25.23 -52.76 21.38
N ALA A 614 -24.12 -53.45 21.14
CA ALA A 614 -23.98 -54.44 20.09
C ALA A 614 -24.83 -55.69 20.40
N SER A 615 -25.46 -56.25 19.37
CA SER A 615 -26.00 -57.62 19.38
C SER A 615 -25.77 -58.22 17.99
N PHE A 616 -25.01 -59.31 17.95
CA PHE A 616 -24.73 -60.12 16.76
C PHE A 616 -25.47 -61.46 16.86
N ASN A 617 -25.95 -61.94 15.70
CA ASN A 617 -26.32 -63.31 15.30
C ASN A 617 -27.61 -63.94 15.89
N ASP A 618 -28.42 -64.76 15.19
CA ASP A 618 -28.30 -65.52 13.93
C ASP A 618 -29.69 -65.71 13.29
N MET A 619 -29.75 -65.72 11.94
CA MET A 619 -30.22 -66.85 11.11
C MET A 619 -30.62 -66.47 9.67
N GLN A 620 -29.77 -66.91 8.73
CA GLN A 620 -30.08 -67.68 7.52
C GLN A 620 -31.08 -67.13 6.46
N GLY A 621 -30.50 -66.73 5.33
CA GLY A 621 -30.87 -67.24 4.01
C GLY A 621 -31.84 -66.41 3.18
N GLN A 622 -31.31 -65.62 2.24
CA GLN A 622 -31.77 -65.61 0.84
C GLN A 622 -30.77 -64.86 -0.07
N GLN A 623 -30.44 -65.53 -1.16
CA GLN A 623 -29.55 -65.08 -2.24
C GLN A 623 -30.24 -64.04 -3.13
N GLY A 624 -29.46 -63.10 -3.68
CA GLY A 624 -29.84 -62.29 -4.83
C GLY A 624 -29.29 -60.86 -4.81
N GLU A 625 -28.21 -60.60 -5.56
CA GLU A 625 -27.83 -59.23 -5.96
C GLU A 625 -28.85 -58.69 -6.98
N PRO A 626 -29.31 -57.43 -6.90
CA PRO A 626 -29.98 -56.78 -8.02
C PRO A 626 -28.94 -56.06 -8.88
N GLU A 627 -28.85 -56.43 -10.17
CA GLU A 627 -28.13 -55.66 -11.19
C GLU A 627 -28.64 -54.20 -11.26
N PRO A 628 -27.76 -53.22 -11.47
CA PRO A 628 -28.17 -51.82 -11.63
C PRO A 628 -28.90 -51.61 -12.96
N ASP A 629 -30.00 -50.85 -12.90
CA ASP A 629 -30.89 -50.50 -14.00
C ASP A 629 -30.15 -49.90 -15.22
N GLN A 630 -30.33 -50.52 -16.40
CA GLN A 630 -29.72 -50.12 -17.67
C GLN A 630 -30.13 -48.70 -18.12
N ASN A 631 -31.22 -48.14 -17.60
CA ASN A 631 -31.60 -46.74 -17.86
C ASN A 631 -30.74 -45.73 -17.09
N THR A 632 -30.06 -46.15 -16.02
CA THR A 632 -29.15 -45.31 -15.25
C THR A 632 -27.76 -45.27 -15.92
N LEU A 633 -27.32 -46.41 -16.47
CA LEU A 633 -26.07 -46.52 -17.21
C LEU A 633 -26.12 -45.80 -18.57
N ARG A 634 -27.27 -45.77 -19.26
CA ARG A 634 -27.45 -44.98 -20.50
C ARG A 634 -27.47 -43.47 -20.27
N ARG A 635 -27.83 -43.01 -19.07
CA ARG A 635 -27.88 -41.57 -18.74
C ARG A 635 -26.50 -40.99 -18.44
N ILE A 636 -25.55 -41.84 -18.04
CA ILE A 636 -24.16 -41.47 -17.74
C ILE A 636 -23.28 -41.51 -19.02
N ALA A 637 -23.61 -42.37 -20.00
CA ALA A 637 -22.83 -42.51 -21.23
C ALA A 637 -23.13 -41.47 -22.35
N GLY A 638 -24.07 -40.54 -22.13
CA GLY A 638 -24.48 -39.54 -23.14
C GLY A 638 -24.00 -38.11 -22.89
N GLY A 639 -23.15 -37.88 -21.89
CA GLY A 639 -22.81 -36.54 -21.38
C GLY A 639 -21.36 -36.10 -21.57
N GLU A 640 -20.58 -36.75 -22.45
CA GLU A 640 -19.22 -36.33 -22.79
C GLU A 640 -19.14 -35.97 -24.28
N GLY A 641 -19.22 -34.67 -24.57
CA GLY A 641 -18.98 -34.13 -25.91
C GLY A 641 -19.36 -32.66 -26.05
N ASN A 642 -18.37 -31.84 -26.41
CA ASN A 642 -18.42 -30.41 -26.79
C ASN A 642 -18.43 -29.34 -25.67
N SER A 643 -17.21 -28.99 -25.23
CA SER A 643 -16.87 -27.66 -24.75
C SER A 643 -16.56 -26.73 -25.94
N ASP A 644 -17.52 -25.89 -26.30
CA ASP A 644 -17.33 -24.51 -26.80
C ASP A 644 -18.66 -24.03 -27.38
N SER A 645 -19.13 -22.86 -26.91
CA SER A 645 -20.26 -22.04 -27.40
C SER A 645 -21.51 -21.90 -26.53
N ASP A 646 -21.39 -21.51 -25.25
CA ASP A 646 -22.58 -21.05 -24.48
C ASP A 646 -22.32 -19.89 -23.49
N PHE A 647 -21.50 -18.91 -23.90
CA PHE A 647 -21.32 -17.65 -23.14
C PHE A 647 -22.15 -16.46 -23.66
N ALA A 648 -23.08 -16.67 -24.59
CA ALA A 648 -23.77 -15.57 -25.29
C ALA A 648 -25.29 -15.44 -25.05
N ARG A 649 -25.90 -16.19 -24.12
CA ARG A 649 -27.37 -16.15 -23.92
C ARG A 649 -27.88 -15.98 -22.49
N ILE A 650 -27.07 -15.47 -21.55
CA ILE A 650 -27.55 -15.01 -20.24
C ILE A 650 -27.45 -13.48 -20.17
N ARG A 651 -28.20 -12.82 -21.05
CA ARG A 651 -28.52 -11.38 -20.99
C ARG A 651 -29.88 -11.19 -21.64
N ARG A 652 -30.93 -11.59 -20.92
CA ARG A 652 -32.33 -11.14 -21.05
C ARG A 652 -33.23 -12.13 -20.32
N THR A 653 -33.38 -11.89 -19.02
CA THR A 653 -34.58 -12.14 -18.20
C THR A 653 -34.11 -11.91 -16.77
N ASP A 654 -34.64 -10.86 -16.16
CA ASP A 654 -34.95 -10.73 -14.73
C ASP A 654 -35.26 -9.25 -14.46
N LYS A 655 -36.47 -8.86 -14.88
CA LYS A 655 -37.27 -7.85 -14.21
C LYS A 655 -38.37 -8.63 -13.52
N GLU A 656 -38.64 -8.25 -12.27
CA GLU A 656 -39.66 -8.78 -11.35
C GLU A 656 -39.20 -9.94 -10.45
N HIS A 657 -38.63 -9.58 -9.29
CA HIS A 657 -39.03 -10.06 -7.94
C HIS A 657 -37.99 -9.57 -6.92
N ASP A 658 -38.24 -8.42 -6.29
CA ASP A 658 -37.38 -7.90 -5.22
C ASP A 658 -38.24 -7.38 -4.05
N ALA A 659 -38.53 -8.28 -3.10
CA ALA A 659 -39.11 -7.95 -1.80
C ALA A 659 -38.71 -8.94 -0.67
N GLY A 660 -37.98 -10.02 -0.97
CA GLY A 660 -37.64 -11.07 0.01
C GLY A 660 -36.20 -11.08 0.52
N ARG A 661 -35.27 -10.33 -0.09
CA ARG A 661 -33.82 -10.45 0.19
C ARG A 661 -33.27 -9.54 1.30
N VAL A 662 -34.07 -8.61 1.83
CA VAL A 662 -33.59 -7.63 2.82
C VAL A 662 -33.54 -8.21 4.26
N ALA A 663 -34.32 -9.25 4.56
CA ALA A 663 -34.37 -9.83 5.90
C ALA A 663 -33.17 -10.76 6.23
N GLU A 664 -32.68 -11.54 5.25
CA GLU A 664 -31.57 -12.49 5.45
C GLU A 664 -30.21 -11.80 5.61
N VAL A 665 -30.00 -10.64 4.97
CA VAL A 665 -28.74 -9.88 5.06
C VAL A 665 -28.54 -9.26 6.46
N SER A 666 -29.62 -9.00 7.20
CA SER A 666 -29.52 -8.46 8.57
C SER A 666 -29.16 -9.54 9.61
N GLY A 667 -29.58 -10.78 9.40
CA GLY A 667 -29.28 -11.92 10.28
C GLY A 667 -27.80 -12.31 10.25
N VAL A 668 -27.21 -12.34 9.06
CA VAL A 668 -25.78 -12.66 8.86
C VAL A 668 -24.89 -11.55 9.45
N SER A 669 -25.27 -10.28 9.30
CA SER A 669 -24.52 -9.17 9.91
C SER A 669 -24.54 -9.22 11.45
N ARG A 670 -25.65 -9.70 12.05
CA ARG A 670 -25.76 -9.86 13.51
C ARG A 670 -24.86 -10.97 14.03
N GLN A 671 -24.84 -12.13 13.36
CA GLN A 671 -23.96 -13.25 13.71
C GLN A 671 -22.47 -12.92 13.55
N VAL A 672 -22.09 -12.17 12.51
CA VAL A 672 -20.70 -11.71 12.32
C VAL A 672 -20.28 -10.73 13.43
N THR A 673 -21.20 -9.88 13.90
CA THR A 673 -20.92 -8.93 14.99
C THR A 673 -20.80 -9.65 16.35
N GLU A 674 -21.53 -10.75 16.54
CA GLU A 674 -21.48 -11.58 17.75
C GLU A 674 -20.20 -12.41 17.83
N LEU A 675 -19.77 -13.00 16.70
CA LEU A 675 -18.47 -13.68 16.56
C LEU A 675 -17.29 -12.74 16.84
N ALA A 676 -17.33 -11.51 16.31
CA ALA A 676 -16.29 -10.51 16.56
C ALA A 676 -16.23 -10.02 18.03
N ARG A 677 -17.33 -10.14 18.79
CA ARG A 677 -17.34 -9.86 20.23
C ARG A 677 -16.75 -11.02 21.04
N ASN A 678 -17.09 -12.27 20.69
CA ASN A 678 -16.48 -13.45 21.32
C ASN A 678 -14.96 -13.51 21.10
N GLU A 679 -14.47 -13.12 19.91
CA GLU A 679 -13.02 -13.04 19.64
C GLU A 679 -12.31 -11.99 20.53
N ARG A 680 -12.98 -10.89 20.86
CA ARG A 680 -12.42 -9.83 21.73
C ARG A 680 -12.33 -10.26 23.20
N ASP A 681 -13.27 -11.07 23.66
CA ASP A 681 -13.29 -11.53 25.06
C ASP A 681 -12.28 -12.67 25.31
N ILE A 682 -12.01 -13.50 24.30
CA ILE A 682 -10.97 -14.54 24.36
C ILE A 682 -9.55 -13.92 24.36
N ALA A 683 -9.34 -12.84 23.60
CA ALA A 683 -8.05 -12.14 23.56
C ALA A 683 -7.69 -11.38 24.85
N ARG A 684 -8.65 -11.11 25.74
CA ARG A 684 -8.41 -10.44 27.03
C ARG A 684 -7.99 -11.37 28.16
N GLN A 685 -8.07 -12.69 27.99
CA GLN A 685 -7.84 -13.66 29.07
C GLN A 685 -6.47 -14.34 29.07
N THR A 686 -5.53 -13.99 28.17
CA THR A 686 -4.20 -14.63 28.14
C THR A 686 -3.09 -13.68 28.63
N ASP A 687 -2.54 -14.06 29.78
CA ASP A 687 -1.27 -13.65 30.43
C ASP A 687 -1.00 -12.19 30.78
N THR A 688 -1.42 -11.84 32.01
CA THR A 688 -0.74 -10.88 32.88
C THR A 688 0.34 -11.61 33.70
N GLN A 689 1.59 -11.54 33.26
CA GLN A 689 2.76 -11.75 34.15
C GLN A 689 3.72 -10.57 34.01
N GLU A 690 3.61 -9.64 34.96
CA GLU A 690 4.55 -8.55 35.17
C GLU A 690 5.92 -9.10 35.62
N ARG A 691 6.99 -8.73 34.91
CA ARG A 691 8.36 -8.73 35.46
C ARG A 691 9.05 -7.42 35.09
N GLY A 692 9.58 -6.79 36.13
CA GLY A 692 9.90 -5.36 36.19
C GLY A 692 11.03 -4.90 35.27
N ARG A 693 10.82 -3.70 34.72
CA ARG A 693 11.87 -2.88 34.10
C ARG A 693 12.24 -1.74 35.06
N MET A 694 13.55 -1.57 35.27
CA MET A 694 14.14 -0.43 35.97
C MET A 694 14.12 0.84 35.08
N PRO A 695 14.16 2.06 35.65
CA PRO A 695 13.92 3.31 34.91
C PRO A 695 15.16 3.77 34.11
N GLU A 696 14.92 4.21 32.87
CA GLU A 696 15.91 4.88 32.01
C GLU A 696 16.17 6.32 32.48
N TYR A 697 17.44 6.73 32.42
CA TYR A 697 17.90 8.09 32.65
C TYR A 697 17.47 9.01 31.49
N GLU A 698 16.88 10.16 31.83
CA GLU A 698 16.56 11.24 30.89
C GLU A 698 17.84 11.95 30.42
N GLU A 699 18.19 11.82 29.13
CA GLU A 699 19.08 12.76 28.46
C GLU A 699 18.28 13.71 27.56
N GLN A 700 18.38 15.00 27.87
CA GLN A 700 17.75 16.11 27.16
C GLN A 700 18.25 16.21 25.71
N THR A 701 17.33 16.19 24.76
CA THR A 701 17.63 16.36 23.34
C THR A 701 17.66 17.84 22.95
N LEU A 702 18.83 18.32 22.54
CA LEU A 702 19.00 19.60 21.85
C LEU A 702 18.60 19.45 20.37
N SER A 703 17.76 20.37 19.90
CA SER A 703 17.25 20.46 18.54
C SER A 703 18.36 20.61 17.50
N ARG A 704 18.48 19.66 16.58
CA ARG A 704 19.20 19.85 15.30
C ARG A 704 18.37 19.38 14.12
N THR A 705 18.27 20.29 13.17
CA THR A 705 17.65 20.19 11.84
C THR A 705 18.30 19.05 11.05
N ILE A 706 17.52 18.03 10.68
CA ILE A 706 17.99 16.91 9.85
C ILE A 706 17.68 17.24 8.38
N GLN A 707 18.70 17.67 7.64
CA GLN A 707 18.71 17.65 6.18
C GLN A 707 19.01 16.22 5.71
N LYS A 708 18.19 15.73 4.78
CA LYS A 708 18.20 14.33 4.30
C LYS A 708 19.07 14.23 3.04
N GLU A 709 20.30 13.76 3.21
CA GLU A 709 21.08 13.07 2.15
C GLU A 709 21.23 11.60 2.56
N ARG A 710 20.78 10.68 1.71
CA ARG A 710 21.17 9.27 1.70
C ARG A 710 21.24 8.77 0.27
#